data_AF-A0A1I6XKT7-F1
#
_entry.id   AF-A0A1I6XKT7-F1
#
_cell.length_a   1.000
_cell.length_b   1.000
_cell.length_c   1.000
_cell.angle_alpha   90.00
_cell.angle_beta   90.00
_cell.angle_gamma   90.00
#
_symmetry.space_group_name_H-M   'P 1'
#
loop_
_entity.id
_entity.type
_entity.pdbx_description
1 polymer ?
#
loop_
_entity_poly.entity_id
_entity_poly.type
_entity_poly.pdbx_seq_one_letter_code
_entity_poly.pdbx_strand_id
1 'polypeptide(L)'
;MKVLLTRLAFILFFLFSNFSYGQHWTGNVDSVWNNAANWSAWPLTGQDIVIDPANYTGVAASPFLDSIPLFVPNSIHVLNGALLTIETNLMVNENIICSDSGSFIQMNSGVLTLQDSAGTLQFLNEASADFDFNSLIFYGNIFVDQGATVSFDGNATNIDSLSVTNGGQLLVESGNFFLDYLKVENGLSTQNSGITVNNAHFYVEGTTTYEVSTGNYSPFFKTTGYGAYVVFMDTFQVEGSGNYTGTVDIDFIEGIGDFYNAILNTSPNDVYFNLNIAETHLSSYFKNIFLKLDHPQDSIQAKGNEVIFFNHLNPNNELSIIENEGYMNISSTELWFQNGAHISGNGAFQFHNLRVDVDTSIQQNTQQPLYVSGNLKMKNGLGLSSQGIVLNGTNDQSLKVGYFGSIQDTLAMTYLSIDKPSGEVIPLVNLKITDTLRLLQGSIDLSDSLSFIFGDQANFTGGNSLSYLQGKVVKMNTLDFTFPLGNAGIYAPIRLLSSNSNQNYSANYFRNNPGNLTNFSSPTVAVSSLDYWEVNCLNGTNEVQVGLNWEDAAQHALGTCSGLTLLGLDGSNWLNNTATVNGSCTGNNAGELLSTSTNLNYQRYTLGLGYQPIQEELAICVGDSIMVGGIYYSNPQSALETYTDINGNDSIVMYELKLRPHFFSTKFDTICNNEVYQVGNNSYMNMEGIFTDTLQSIFGCDSIVESHIVWNAIEIEAFQNQNYMDGTINFVHSDTFDYTYQWLDCENSLTDIQGATNSYFIPDTSGVYAVSVELEGCYDTSACVVYTRDYSGVEEQKWREIEVYPNPNNGHFTCELKNTYDHARIEIVDMRGRVVVQKDVSNVSTVHLNLVLNPGSYILKFTTNLGTREERLIIY
;
A
#
# COMPACT_ATOMS: atom_id res chain seq x y z
N MET A 1 67.23 5.84 -27.19
CA MET A 1 68.50 6.26 -27.84
C MET A 1 69.30 7.24 -26.97
N LYS A 2 68.71 8.30 -26.40
CA LYS A 2 69.37 9.15 -25.38
C LYS A 2 69.83 8.37 -24.13
N VAL A 3 68.98 7.52 -23.55
CA VAL A 3 69.31 6.64 -22.39
C VAL A 3 70.44 5.65 -22.68
N LEU A 4 70.52 5.15 -23.92
CA LEU A 4 71.61 4.27 -24.35
C LEU A 4 72.94 5.03 -24.47
N LEU A 5 72.89 6.31 -24.88
CA LEU A 5 74.05 7.21 -24.84
C LEU A 5 74.45 7.57 -23.40
N THR A 6 73.50 7.72 -22.47
CA THR A 6 73.79 7.98 -21.05
C THR A 6 74.47 6.76 -20.39
N ARG A 7 73.96 5.54 -20.63
CA ARG A 7 74.60 4.29 -20.16
C ARG A 7 75.98 4.05 -20.81
N LEU A 8 76.17 4.38 -22.09
CA LEU A 8 77.49 4.28 -22.74
C LEU A 8 78.47 5.34 -22.22
N ALA A 9 78.02 6.55 -21.89
CA ALA A 9 78.85 7.58 -21.25
C ALA A 9 79.24 7.16 -19.81
N PHE A 10 78.32 6.54 -19.07
CA PHE A 10 78.53 5.99 -17.72
C PHE A 10 79.63 4.93 -17.68
N ILE A 11 79.64 4.01 -18.65
CA ILE A 11 80.66 2.95 -18.76
C ILE A 11 81.99 3.50 -19.30
N LEU A 12 81.98 4.51 -20.18
CA LEU A 12 83.21 5.13 -20.69
C LEU A 12 83.95 5.97 -19.63
N PHE A 13 83.25 6.58 -18.67
CA PHE A 13 83.89 7.43 -17.64
C PHE A 13 84.74 6.61 -16.64
N PHE A 14 84.28 5.41 -16.27
CA PHE A 14 85.04 4.51 -15.39
C PHE A 14 86.22 3.81 -16.07
N LEU A 15 86.18 3.61 -17.39
CA LEU A 15 87.24 2.87 -18.11
C LEU A 15 88.48 3.74 -18.44
N PHE A 16 88.44 5.06 -18.22
CA PHE A 16 89.52 5.98 -18.62
C PHE A 16 90.08 6.90 -17.52
N SER A 17 89.84 6.64 -16.23
CA SER A 17 90.44 7.46 -15.17
C SER A 17 91.85 6.99 -14.78
N ASN A 18 92.81 7.15 -15.69
CA ASN A 18 94.14 7.56 -15.23
C ASN A 18 93.99 9.01 -14.73
N PHE A 19 93.62 9.20 -13.45
CA PHE A 19 93.49 10.48 -12.73
C PHE A 19 94.84 11.23 -12.63
N SER A 20 95.54 11.41 -13.75
CA SER A 20 96.91 11.92 -13.78
C SER A 20 97.01 13.45 -13.66
N TYR A 21 95.88 14.16 -13.51
CA TYR A 21 95.82 15.63 -13.44
C TYR A 21 95.06 16.22 -12.23
N GLY A 22 94.52 15.38 -11.33
CA GLY A 22 93.83 15.85 -10.10
C GLY A 22 94.80 16.15 -8.95
N GLN A 23 94.37 16.93 -7.96
CA GLN A 23 95.07 17.05 -6.68
C GLN A 23 94.52 16.03 -5.68
N HIS A 24 95.43 15.35 -5.00
CA HIS A 24 95.09 14.27 -4.08
C HIS A 24 95.22 14.74 -2.65
N TRP A 25 94.26 14.34 -1.82
CA TRP A 25 94.37 14.50 -0.38
C TRP A 25 95.46 13.57 0.17
N THR A 26 96.39 14.14 0.93
CA THR A 26 97.48 13.41 1.61
C THR A 26 97.44 13.59 3.13
N GLY A 27 96.48 14.37 3.65
CA GLY A 27 96.25 14.54 5.08
C GLY A 27 95.68 13.28 5.75
N ASN A 28 95.86 13.19 7.06
CA ASN A 28 95.32 12.09 7.88
C ASN A 28 93.84 12.34 8.26
N VAL A 29 93.33 11.55 9.21
CA VAL A 29 92.01 11.73 9.83
C VAL A 29 91.85 13.13 10.44
N ASP A 30 90.68 13.73 10.25
CA ASP A 30 90.22 15.04 10.75
C ASP A 30 91.19 16.19 10.49
N SER A 31 91.82 16.15 9.32
CA SER A 31 92.81 17.14 8.92
C SER A 31 92.15 18.28 8.15
N VAL A 32 92.50 19.53 8.50
CA VAL A 32 91.86 20.75 7.99
C VAL A 32 92.07 20.91 6.48
N TRP A 33 90.99 21.16 5.73
CA TRP A 33 90.98 21.32 4.26
C TRP A 33 91.91 22.44 3.76
N ASN A 34 91.85 23.59 4.42
CA ASN A 34 92.59 24.82 4.07
C ASN A 34 94.07 24.79 4.54
N ASN A 35 94.70 23.61 4.57
CA ASN A 35 96.12 23.45 4.91
C ASN A 35 96.88 22.82 3.74
N ALA A 36 97.82 23.56 3.14
CA ALA A 36 98.60 23.11 2.00
C ALA A 36 99.45 21.86 2.24
N ALA A 37 99.77 21.53 3.50
CA ALA A 37 100.50 20.31 3.84
C ALA A 37 99.66 19.03 3.68
N ASN A 38 98.33 19.16 3.60
CA ASN A 38 97.39 18.02 3.48
C ASN A 38 97.07 17.66 2.02
N TRP A 39 97.78 18.26 1.06
CA TRP A 39 97.56 18.05 -0.37
C TRP A 39 98.84 17.58 -1.06
N SER A 40 98.73 16.77 -2.12
CA SER A 40 99.85 16.39 -2.99
C SER A 40 100.55 17.61 -3.59
N ALA A 41 99.77 18.62 -3.97
CA ALA A 41 100.17 20.00 -4.17
C ALA A 41 98.95 20.90 -3.88
N TRP A 42 99.20 22.15 -3.50
CA TRP A 42 98.11 23.09 -3.18
C TRP A 42 97.15 23.24 -4.37
N PRO A 43 95.85 22.95 -4.21
CA PRO A 43 94.92 23.03 -5.33
C PRO A 43 94.65 24.45 -5.82
N LEU A 44 94.52 24.59 -7.14
CA LEU A 44 94.04 25.80 -7.80
C LEU A 44 92.53 25.68 -8.10
N THR A 45 91.86 26.82 -8.17
CA THR A 45 90.47 26.91 -8.63
C THR A 45 90.32 26.24 -10.00
N GLY A 46 89.34 25.35 -10.13
CA GLY A 46 89.06 24.59 -11.36
C GLY A 46 89.90 23.32 -11.53
N GLN A 47 90.58 22.84 -10.48
CA GLN A 47 91.20 21.50 -10.50
C GLN A 47 90.29 20.45 -9.86
N ASP A 48 90.36 19.22 -10.35
CA ASP A 48 89.71 18.08 -9.72
C ASP A 48 90.43 17.68 -8.44
N ILE A 49 89.65 17.26 -7.45
CA ILE A 49 90.08 16.85 -6.13
C ILE A 49 89.73 15.39 -5.91
N VAL A 50 90.69 14.61 -5.40
CA VAL A 50 90.50 13.19 -5.10
C VAL A 50 90.90 12.89 -3.66
N ILE A 51 89.98 12.30 -2.90
CA ILE A 51 90.17 11.83 -1.54
C ILE A 51 90.06 10.31 -1.59
N ASP A 52 91.22 9.65 -1.53
CA ASP A 52 91.33 8.21 -1.75
C ASP A 52 92.41 7.61 -0.83
N PRO A 53 92.03 7.09 0.34
CA PRO A 53 92.99 6.58 1.32
C PRO A 53 93.72 5.33 0.85
N ALA A 54 93.12 4.55 -0.05
CA ALA A 54 93.71 3.31 -0.55
C ALA A 54 94.96 3.58 -1.41
N ASN A 55 94.95 4.68 -2.18
CA ASN A 55 96.01 5.00 -3.13
C ASN A 55 97.04 6.03 -2.62
N TYR A 56 96.71 6.86 -1.61
CA TYR A 56 97.57 8.01 -1.25
C TYR A 56 98.03 8.07 0.22
N THR A 57 97.23 7.64 1.19
CA THR A 57 97.58 7.80 2.62
C THR A 57 97.92 6.46 3.30
N GLY A 58 97.42 5.33 2.80
CA GLY A 58 97.62 4.01 3.41
C GLY A 58 96.92 3.83 4.77
N VAL A 59 96.14 4.82 5.22
CA VAL A 59 95.35 4.92 6.45
C VAL A 59 94.09 5.75 6.17
N ALA A 60 93.06 5.71 7.02
CA ALA A 60 91.81 6.46 6.81
C ALA A 60 92.05 7.95 6.50
N ALA A 61 91.37 8.48 5.48
CA ALA A 61 91.41 9.88 5.07
C ALA A 61 90.08 10.56 5.44
N SER A 62 90.15 11.59 6.28
CA SER A 62 88.98 12.37 6.72
C SER A 62 89.24 13.88 6.60
N PRO A 63 89.11 14.50 5.41
CA PRO A 63 89.22 15.95 5.29
C PRO A 63 88.07 16.66 6.01
N PHE A 64 88.40 17.73 6.72
CA PHE A 64 87.46 18.54 7.49
C PHE A 64 87.43 19.99 6.99
N LEU A 65 86.27 20.45 6.50
CA LEU A 65 86.05 21.83 6.04
C LEU A 65 85.35 22.62 7.14
N ASP A 66 86.13 23.33 7.96
CA ASP A 66 85.66 24.19 9.06
C ASP A 66 85.45 25.66 8.68
N SER A 67 85.85 26.01 7.45
CA SER A 67 85.89 27.38 6.93
C SER A 67 85.76 27.36 5.41
N ILE A 68 85.27 28.46 4.83
CA ILE A 68 85.07 28.58 3.37
C ILE A 68 86.34 28.16 2.63
N PRO A 69 86.28 27.20 1.68
CA PRO A 69 87.43 26.77 0.90
C PRO A 69 88.13 27.94 0.19
N LEU A 70 89.46 27.93 0.19
CA LEU A 70 90.28 28.96 -0.47
C LEU A 70 90.36 28.81 -2.02
N PHE A 71 89.74 27.76 -2.55
CA PHE A 71 89.64 27.46 -3.98
C PHE A 71 88.29 26.79 -4.27
N VAL A 72 87.84 26.84 -5.52
CA VAL A 72 86.63 26.15 -5.98
C VAL A 72 87.06 24.93 -6.80
N PRO A 73 86.84 23.69 -6.32
CA PRO A 73 87.12 22.48 -7.07
C PRO A 73 86.34 22.43 -8.38
N ASN A 74 86.92 21.82 -9.41
CA ASN A 74 86.15 21.46 -10.59
C ASN A 74 85.24 20.27 -10.29
N SER A 75 85.82 19.15 -9.88
CA SER A 75 85.11 18.00 -9.31
C SER A 75 85.71 17.55 -7.98
N ILE A 76 84.92 16.90 -7.13
CA ILE A 76 85.37 16.24 -5.90
C ILE A 76 85.06 14.74 -5.99
N HIS A 77 86.05 13.89 -5.75
CA HIS A 77 85.92 12.44 -5.70
C HIS A 77 86.24 11.95 -4.29
N VAL A 78 85.29 11.27 -3.65
CA VAL A 78 85.43 10.63 -2.32
C VAL A 78 85.31 9.13 -2.54
N LEU A 79 86.43 8.40 -2.38
CA LEU A 79 86.57 7.02 -2.85
C LEU A 79 87.11 6.10 -1.76
N ASN A 80 86.91 4.78 -1.93
CA ASN A 80 87.56 3.72 -1.15
C ASN A 80 87.57 3.90 0.38
N GLY A 81 86.45 4.30 0.99
CA GLY A 81 86.34 4.44 2.44
C GLY A 81 86.73 5.81 3.00
N ALA A 82 86.88 6.82 2.14
CA ALA A 82 87.14 8.20 2.54
C ALA A 82 85.93 8.85 3.24
N LEU A 83 86.16 9.73 4.20
CA LEU A 83 85.11 10.54 4.85
C LEU A 83 85.35 12.02 4.53
N LEU A 84 84.42 12.73 3.91
CA LEU A 84 84.50 14.18 3.72
C LEU A 84 83.51 14.87 4.67
N THR A 85 83.98 15.68 5.61
CA THR A 85 83.12 16.43 6.53
C THR A 85 83.10 17.92 6.21
N ILE A 86 81.91 18.50 6.08
CA ILE A 86 81.66 19.87 5.65
C ILE A 86 80.83 20.62 6.70
N GLU A 87 81.41 21.69 7.27
CA GLU A 87 80.80 22.55 8.30
C GLU A 87 80.62 24.00 7.81
N THR A 88 80.67 24.23 6.50
CA THR A 88 80.70 25.55 5.87
C THR A 88 80.11 25.50 4.46
N ASN A 89 79.97 26.66 3.82
CA ASN A 89 79.61 26.72 2.40
C ASN A 89 80.67 26.04 1.52
N LEU A 90 80.22 25.20 0.60
CA LEU A 90 81.05 24.54 -0.40
C LEU A 90 80.51 24.85 -1.80
N MET A 91 81.41 25.28 -2.68
CA MET A 91 81.11 25.52 -4.09
C MET A 91 81.96 24.57 -4.92
N VAL A 92 81.36 23.93 -5.92
CA VAL A 92 82.01 23.02 -6.87
C VAL A 92 81.53 23.37 -8.28
N ASN A 93 82.40 23.32 -9.29
CA ASN A 93 81.99 23.70 -10.63
C ASN A 93 81.11 22.63 -11.28
N GLU A 94 81.56 21.38 -11.29
CA GLU A 94 80.97 20.31 -12.10
C GLU A 94 80.41 19.16 -11.26
N ASN A 95 81.24 18.33 -10.63
CA ASN A 95 80.77 17.06 -10.06
C ASN A 95 81.20 16.83 -8.62
N ILE A 96 80.33 16.19 -7.84
CA ILE A 96 80.72 15.53 -6.59
C ILE A 96 80.36 14.06 -6.72
N ILE A 97 81.36 13.20 -6.58
CA ILE A 97 81.23 11.76 -6.74
C ILE A 97 81.70 11.10 -5.45
N CYS A 98 80.80 10.38 -4.79
CA CYS A 98 81.10 9.49 -3.66
C CYS A 98 80.91 8.05 -4.13
N SER A 99 81.95 7.22 -4.06
CA SER A 99 81.88 5.83 -4.50
C SER A 99 82.60 4.91 -3.52
N ASP A 100 82.16 3.66 -3.52
CA ASP A 100 82.73 2.52 -2.81
C ASP A 100 82.27 2.42 -1.36
N SER A 101 82.12 1.17 -0.90
CA SER A 101 81.62 0.85 0.43
C SER A 101 82.48 1.51 1.52
N GLY A 102 81.82 2.20 2.44
CA GLY A 102 82.46 2.96 3.52
C GLY A 102 82.88 4.38 3.17
N SER A 103 82.82 4.80 1.89
CA SER A 103 82.98 6.20 1.54
C SER A 103 81.78 7.01 2.02
N PHE A 104 82.04 8.16 2.63
CA PHE A 104 81.02 8.97 3.29
C PHE A 104 81.21 10.46 3.02
N ILE A 105 80.13 11.17 2.70
CA ILE A 105 80.11 12.63 2.74
C ILE A 105 79.17 13.06 3.85
N GLN A 106 79.66 13.86 4.78
CA GLN A 106 78.89 14.49 5.84
C GLN A 106 78.88 15.99 5.64
N MET A 107 77.71 16.60 5.51
CA MET A 107 77.54 18.04 5.63
C MET A 107 76.61 18.31 6.81
N ASN A 108 77.05 19.13 7.75
CA ASN A 108 76.30 19.43 8.97
C ASN A 108 75.71 20.84 8.99
N SER A 109 76.16 21.71 8.06
CA SER A 109 75.57 23.03 7.85
C SER A 109 76.13 23.70 6.59
N GLY A 110 75.48 24.77 6.15
CA GLY A 110 75.98 25.66 5.09
C GLY A 110 75.18 25.59 3.80
N VAL A 111 75.74 26.14 2.73
CA VAL A 111 75.16 26.11 1.38
C VAL A 111 76.08 25.29 0.48
N LEU A 112 75.51 24.28 -0.18
CA LEU A 112 76.18 23.53 -1.24
C LEU A 112 75.76 24.10 -2.58
N THR A 113 76.72 24.52 -3.40
CA THR A 113 76.47 25.07 -4.73
C THR A 113 77.26 24.31 -5.79
N LEU A 114 76.55 23.82 -6.79
CA LEU A 114 77.11 23.25 -8.02
C LEU A 114 76.82 24.21 -9.16
N GLN A 115 77.86 24.72 -9.82
CA GLN A 115 77.74 25.86 -10.72
C GLN A 115 77.34 25.49 -12.15
N ASP A 116 77.71 24.31 -12.63
CA ASP A 116 77.39 23.86 -13.98
C ASP A 116 75.99 23.24 -14.03
N SER A 117 75.18 23.72 -14.97
CA SER A 117 73.90 23.13 -15.39
C SER A 117 73.98 21.65 -15.80
N ALA A 118 75.16 21.18 -16.21
CA ALA A 118 75.42 19.78 -16.55
C ALA A 118 76.07 18.99 -15.40
N GLY A 119 76.26 19.63 -14.24
CA GLY A 119 76.91 19.05 -13.08
C GLY A 119 76.14 17.89 -12.47
N THR A 120 76.85 17.04 -11.73
CA THR A 120 76.24 15.84 -11.13
C THR A 120 76.65 15.62 -9.67
N LEU A 121 75.67 15.21 -8.87
CA LEU A 121 75.87 14.60 -7.56
C LEU A 121 75.70 13.09 -7.71
N GLN A 122 76.77 12.32 -7.52
CA GLN A 122 76.75 10.87 -7.73
C GLN A 122 77.15 10.12 -6.47
N PHE A 123 76.32 9.16 -6.07
CA PHE A 123 76.58 8.23 -4.97
C PHE A 123 76.45 6.81 -5.51
N LEU A 124 77.55 6.06 -5.46
CA LEU A 124 77.70 4.78 -6.17
C LEU A 124 78.31 3.70 -5.24
N ASN A 125 78.17 2.43 -5.61
CA ASN A 125 78.84 1.28 -5.00
C ASN A 125 78.77 1.25 -3.46
N GLU A 126 77.56 1.31 -2.89
CA GLU A 126 77.31 1.30 -1.43
C GLU A 126 77.90 2.50 -0.65
N ALA A 127 78.28 3.58 -1.35
CA ALA A 127 78.64 4.83 -0.69
C ALA A 127 77.47 5.42 0.09
N SER A 128 77.77 6.20 1.12
CA SER A 128 76.74 6.85 1.93
C SER A 128 76.97 8.36 2.02
N ALA A 129 75.91 9.11 2.24
CA ALA A 129 76.02 10.53 2.52
C ALA A 129 74.89 11.06 3.39
N ASP A 130 75.22 12.05 4.21
CA ASP A 130 74.29 12.76 5.07
C ASP A 130 74.50 14.25 4.89
N PHE A 131 73.45 14.94 4.44
CA PHE A 131 73.50 16.35 4.09
C PHE A 131 72.46 17.13 4.88
N ASP A 132 72.87 17.69 5.99
CA ASP A 132 72.21 18.77 6.69
C ASP A 132 72.72 20.10 6.11
N PHE A 133 71.91 20.72 5.25
CA PHE A 133 72.23 22.00 4.62
C PHE A 133 71.15 23.04 4.84
N ASN A 134 71.55 24.32 4.88
CA ASN A 134 70.60 25.42 4.79
C ASN A 134 69.95 25.47 3.40
N SER A 135 70.76 25.24 2.36
CA SER A 135 70.29 25.20 0.98
C SER A 135 71.25 24.41 0.07
N LEU A 136 70.66 23.60 -0.80
CA LEU A 136 71.30 23.04 -1.99
C LEU A 136 70.83 23.83 -3.22
N ILE A 137 71.76 24.54 -3.86
CA ILE A 137 71.53 25.27 -5.11
C ILE A 137 72.22 24.49 -6.22
N PHE A 138 71.42 23.83 -7.05
CA PHE A 138 71.91 22.88 -8.04
C PHE A 138 71.08 22.98 -9.30
N TYR A 139 71.71 23.08 -10.47
CA TYR A 139 71.08 22.91 -11.79
C TYR A 139 71.70 21.66 -12.39
N GLY A 140 71.11 20.49 -12.22
CA GLY A 140 71.74 19.27 -12.72
C GLY A 140 71.11 17.99 -12.19
N ASN A 141 71.91 16.91 -12.24
CA ASN A 141 71.40 15.56 -12.02
C ASN A 141 71.95 14.93 -10.72
N ILE A 142 71.06 14.39 -9.88
CA ILE A 142 71.40 13.58 -8.71
C ILE A 142 71.24 12.11 -9.06
N PHE A 143 72.26 11.31 -8.76
CA PHE A 143 72.27 9.86 -8.94
C PHE A 143 72.55 9.18 -7.60
N VAL A 144 71.58 8.38 -7.13
CA VAL A 144 71.74 7.47 -6.00
C VAL A 144 71.63 6.06 -6.55
N ASP A 145 72.78 5.41 -6.77
CA ASP A 145 72.87 4.17 -7.55
C ASP A 145 73.66 3.10 -6.80
N GLN A 146 73.53 1.85 -7.24
CA GLN A 146 74.39 0.73 -6.83
C GLN A 146 74.47 0.55 -5.30
N GLY A 147 73.31 0.53 -4.64
CA GLY A 147 73.19 0.34 -3.18
C GLY A 147 73.58 1.54 -2.32
N ALA A 148 73.83 2.70 -2.92
CA ALA A 148 74.17 3.91 -2.17
C ALA A 148 72.99 4.39 -1.30
N THR A 149 73.29 5.00 -0.15
CA THR A 149 72.29 5.55 0.79
C THR A 149 72.54 7.02 1.06
N VAL A 150 71.57 7.88 0.78
CA VAL A 150 71.72 9.34 0.89
C VAL A 150 70.58 9.91 1.72
N SER A 151 70.92 10.80 2.65
CA SER A 151 69.96 11.63 3.40
C SER A 151 70.11 13.09 3.01
N PHE A 152 69.00 13.77 2.76
CA PHE A 152 68.92 15.22 2.58
C PHE A 152 68.01 15.82 3.65
N ASP A 153 68.55 16.73 4.45
CA ASP A 153 67.82 17.58 5.38
C ASP A 153 68.05 19.06 5.02
N GLY A 154 67.02 19.71 4.47
CA GLY A 154 67.10 21.12 4.09
C GLY A 154 66.38 21.46 2.79
N ASN A 155 66.60 22.68 2.29
CA ASN A 155 65.95 23.16 1.06
C ASN A 155 66.80 22.88 -0.18
N ALA A 156 66.27 22.10 -1.13
CA ALA A 156 66.90 21.86 -2.42
C ALA A 156 66.01 22.37 -3.56
N THR A 157 66.58 23.19 -4.44
CA THR A 157 65.86 23.83 -5.55
C THR A 157 66.62 23.71 -6.86
N ASN A 158 65.88 23.68 -7.97
CA ASN A 158 66.36 23.63 -9.37
C ASN A 158 66.99 22.29 -9.81
N ILE A 159 66.61 21.17 -9.21
CA ILE A 159 67.18 19.87 -9.59
C ILE A 159 66.60 19.41 -10.93
N ASP A 160 67.38 19.43 -12.00
CA ASP A 160 66.94 18.97 -13.33
C ASP A 160 66.46 17.50 -13.29
N SER A 161 67.21 16.60 -12.65
CA SER A 161 66.70 15.24 -12.46
C SER A 161 67.25 14.54 -11.21
N LEU A 162 66.42 13.65 -10.66
CA LEU A 162 66.80 12.70 -9.62
C LEU A 162 66.61 11.28 -10.15
N SER A 163 67.67 10.48 -10.08
CA SER A 163 67.64 9.05 -10.41
C SER A 163 68.03 8.21 -9.21
N VAL A 164 67.14 7.30 -8.79
CA VAL A 164 67.39 6.34 -7.71
C VAL A 164 67.30 4.93 -8.28
N THR A 165 68.44 4.25 -8.41
CA THR A 165 68.54 3.03 -9.23
C THR A 165 69.42 1.98 -8.57
N ASN A 166 69.35 0.73 -9.06
CA ASN A 166 70.14 -0.42 -8.59
C ASN A 166 70.32 -0.45 -7.06
N GLY A 167 69.22 -0.41 -6.32
CA GLY A 167 69.23 -0.54 -4.86
C GLY A 167 69.48 0.75 -4.09
N GLY A 168 69.65 1.89 -4.77
CA GLY A 168 69.83 3.19 -4.13
C GLY A 168 68.70 3.56 -3.18
N GLN A 169 69.03 4.21 -2.06
CA GLN A 169 68.08 4.68 -1.06
C GLN A 169 68.24 6.18 -0.85
N LEU A 170 67.15 6.92 -1.04
CA LEU A 170 67.11 8.34 -0.72
C LEU A 170 66.13 8.60 0.44
N LEU A 171 66.60 9.31 1.46
CA LEU A 171 65.79 9.87 2.53
C LEU A 171 65.77 11.40 2.41
N VAL A 172 64.58 12.00 2.45
CA VAL A 172 64.38 13.46 2.54
C VAL A 172 63.73 13.75 3.89
N GLU A 173 64.48 14.33 4.83
CA GLU A 173 64.07 14.44 6.25
C GLU A 173 63.32 15.72 6.61
N SER A 174 63.59 16.83 5.92
CA SER A 174 62.87 18.09 6.12
C SER A 174 63.10 19.04 4.95
N GLY A 175 62.40 20.18 4.97
CA GLY A 175 62.56 21.25 3.98
C GLY A 175 61.74 21.02 2.72
N ASN A 176 62.11 21.74 1.65
CA ASN A 176 61.45 21.66 0.35
C ASN A 176 62.42 21.13 -0.70
N PHE A 177 61.99 20.13 -1.45
CA PHE A 177 62.76 19.47 -2.48
C PHE A 177 62.03 19.62 -3.81
N PHE A 178 62.59 20.41 -4.73
CA PHE A 178 62.01 20.68 -6.04
C PHE A 178 62.87 20.10 -7.16
N LEU A 179 62.27 19.27 -8.01
CA LEU A 179 62.92 18.68 -9.17
C LEU A 179 62.03 18.69 -10.42
N ASP A 180 62.65 18.68 -11.60
CA ASP A 180 61.94 18.60 -12.87
C ASP A 180 61.59 17.16 -13.24
N TYR A 181 62.52 16.21 -13.14
CA TYR A 181 62.28 14.81 -13.55
C TYR A 181 62.68 13.80 -12.47
N LEU A 182 61.81 12.82 -12.21
CA LEU A 182 62.07 11.72 -11.28
C LEU A 182 62.18 10.40 -12.03
N LYS A 183 63.25 9.64 -11.77
CA LYS A 183 63.38 8.25 -12.18
C LYS A 183 63.70 7.35 -11.01
N VAL A 184 62.94 6.27 -10.85
CA VAL A 184 63.27 5.18 -9.92
C VAL A 184 63.27 3.86 -10.69
N GLU A 185 64.40 3.14 -10.68
CA GLU A 185 64.53 1.83 -11.35
C GLU A 185 64.67 0.69 -10.32
N ASN A 186 64.66 -0.55 -10.79
CA ASN A 186 64.84 -1.74 -9.97
C ASN A 186 65.99 -1.71 -8.97
N GLY A 187 65.78 -2.48 -7.90
CA GLY A 187 66.76 -2.76 -6.86
C GLY A 187 67.88 -3.73 -7.27
N LEU A 188 68.82 -3.92 -6.34
CA LEU A 188 69.77 -5.04 -6.33
C LEU A 188 69.17 -6.26 -5.62
N SER A 189 69.89 -7.39 -5.65
CA SER A 189 69.42 -8.60 -4.97
C SER A 189 69.24 -8.49 -3.45
N THR A 190 69.79 -7.43 -2.87
CA THR A 190 69.88 -7.18 -1.44
C THR A 190 69.05 -5.99 -0.99
N GLN A 191 68.60 -5.12 -1.91
CA GLN A 191 68.01 -3.82 -1.59
C GLN A 191 67.17 -3.32 -2.76
N ASN A 192 65.93 -2.91 -2.49
CA ASN A 192 65.10 -2.19 -3.47
C ASN A 192 65.67 -0.80 -3.72
N SER A 193 65.37 -0.17 -4.85
CA SER A 193 65.57 1.28 -4.97
C SER A 193 64.38 2.00 -4.37
N GLY A 194 64.58 3.10 -3.65
CA GLY A 194 63.42 3.84 -3.17
C GLY A 194 63.70 5.17 -2.52
N ILE A 195 62.62 5.92 -2.37
CA ILE A 195 62.61 7.27 -1.81
C ILE A 195 61.68 7.27 -0.59
N THR A 196 62.20 7.75 0.53
CA THR A 196 61.40 8.03 1.73
C THR A 196 61.38 9.53 1.98
N VAL A 197 60.20 10.12 2.07
CA VAL A 197 60.00 11.52 2.44
C VAL A 197 59.44 11.56 3.86
N ASN A 198 60.20 12.11 4.80
CA ASN A 198 59.83 12.24 6.20
C ASN A 198 59.56 13.72 6.51
N ASN A 199 58.33 14.13 6.87
CA ASN A 199 58.00 15.51 7.25
C ASN A 199 58.53 16.64 6.31
N ALA A 200 58.74 16.34 5.03
CA ALA A 200 59.29 17.25 4.04
C ALA A 200 58.32 17.46 2.88
N HIS A 201 58.54 18.52 2.11
CA HIS A 201 57.80 18.77 0.89
C HIS A 201 58.60 18.33 -0.33
N PHE A 202 58.00 17.54 -1.21
CA PHE A 202 58.65 16.95 -2.38
C PHE A 202 57.83 17.22 -3.64
N TYR A 203 58.39 17.99 -4.57
CA TYR A 203 57.71 18.45 -5.77
C TYR A 203 58.42 17.96 -7.02
N VAL A 204 57.69 17.29 -7.90
CA VAL A 204 58.14 16.92 -9.24
C VAL A 204 57.34 17.69 -10.28
N GLU A 205 57.98 18.59 -11.02
CA GLU A 205 57.30 19.45 -12.00
C GLU A 205 56.99 18.70 -13.31
N GLY A 206 57.90 17.85 -13.75
CA GLY A 206 57.79 17.06 -14.97
C GLY A 206 57.48 15.59 -14.73
N THR A 207 57.84 14.75 -15.69
CA THR A 207 57.48 13.33 -15.71
C THR A 207 58.18 12.56 -14.58
N THR A 208 57.40 11.69 -13.92
CA THR A 208 57.89 10.71 -12.96
C THR A 208 57.84 9.33 -13.59
N THR A 209 58.95 8.60 -13.59
CA THR A 209 59.05 7.25 -14.17
C THR A 209 59.54 6.24 -13.12
N TYR A 210 58.73 5.22 -12.89
CA TYR A 210 59.12 4.00 -12.19
C TYR A 210 59.32 2.88 -13.22
N GLU A 211 60.52 2.32 -13.28
CA GLU A 211 60.85 1.29 -14.28
C GLU A 211 61.27 -0.03 -13.62
N VAL A 212 60.63 -1.12 -14.07
CA VAL A 212 61.03 -2.49 -13.71
C VAL A 212 61.70 -3.18 -14.90
N SER A 213 63.03 -3.31 -14.84
CA SER A 213 63.88 -3.73 -15.96
C SER A 213 64.81 -4.92 -15.70
N THR A 214 64.99 -5.36 -14.45
CA THR A 214 65.83 -6.50 -14.03
C THR A 214 65.48 -7.08 -12.64
N GLY A 215 65.21 -8.38 -12.51
CA GLY A 215 64.98 -9.04 -11.20
C GLY A 215 63.59 -8.81 -10.56
N ASN A 216 63.35 -9.41 -9.39
CA ASN A 216 62.07 -9.38 -8.65
C ASN A 216 62.02 -8.25 -7.60
N TYR A 217 62.55 -7.07 -7.90
CA TYR A 217 62.66 -5.98 -6.92
C TYR A 217 61.65 -4.89 -7.22
N SER A 218 61.04 -4.41 -6.14
CA SER A 218 59.92 -3.47 -6.18
C SER A 218 60.43 -2.08 -5.85
N PRO A 219 60.62 -1.17 -6.84
CA PRO A 219 60.96 0.20 -6.54
C PRO A 219 59.81 0.84 -5.75
N PHE A 220 60.14 1.67 -4.76
CA PHE A 220 59.14 2.24 -3.88
C PHE A 220 59.28 3.75 -3.69
N PHE A 221 58.15 4.37 -3.40
CA PHE A 221 58.06 5.72 -2.86
C PHE A 221 57.26 5.67 -1.59
N LYS A 222 57.73 6.31 -0.53
CA LYS A 222 57.02 6.30 0.75
C LYS A 222 57.07 7.63 1.45
N THR A 223 55.96 8.03 2.04
CA THR A 223 55.93 9.13 3.00
C THR A 223 55.82 8.64 4.43
N THR A 224 56.48 9.37 5.32
CA THR A 224 56.44 9.19 6.79
C THR A 224 56.32 10.58 7.42
N GLY A 225 55.69 10.69 8.59
CA GLY A 225 55.46 11.98 9.22
C GLY A 225 54.27 12.75 8.64
N TYR A 226 53.41 13.26 9.51
CA TYR A 226 52.21 14.02 9.13
C TYR A 226 52.49 15.35 8.41
N GLY A 227 53.72 15.86 8.45
CA GLY A 227 54.15 17.05 7.70
C GLY A 227 54.53 16.80 6.25
N ALA A 228 54.59 15.54 5.80
CA ALA A 228 55.01 15.23 4.43
C ALA A 228 53.96 15.69 3.39
N TYR A 229 54.41 16.41 2.36
CA TYR A 229 53.56 16.88 1.26
C TYR A 229 54.23 16.61 -0.09
N VAL A 230 53.64 15.73 -0.89
CA VAL A 230 54.22 15.28 -2.15
C VAL A 230 53.32 15.64 -3.31
N VAL A 231 53.90 16.18 -4.38
CA VAL A 231 53.16 16.56 -5.57
C VAL A 231 53.86 16.08 -6.84
N PHE A 232 53.13 15.32 -7.65
CA PHE A 232 53.51 14.95 -9.02
C PHE A 232 52.67 15.79 -10.00
N MET A 233 53.28 16.79 -10.62
CA MET A 233 52.56 17.80 -11.43
C MET A 233 52.26 17.36 -12.87
N ASP A 234 52.96 16.35 -13.37
CA ASP A 234 52.78 15.81 -14.72
C ASP A 234 52.56 14.28 -14.68
N THR A 235 52.77 13.61 -15.80
CA THR A 235 52.56 12.17 -15.96
C THR A 235 53.41 11.36 -14.97
N PHE A 236 52.73 10.55 -14.16
CA PHE A 236 53.31 9.46 -13.39
C PHE A 236 53.21 8.17 -14.21
N GLN A 237 54.34 7.60 -14.59
CA GLN A 237 54.39 6.44 -15.48
C GLN A 237 55.09 5.25 -14.82
N VAL A 238 54.44 4.09 -14.90
CA VAL A 238 55.04 2.79 -14.62
C VAL A 238 55.39 2.12 -15.94
N GLU A 239 56.67 1.77 -16.08
CA GLU A 239 57.24 1.12 -17.26
C GLU A 239 57.83 -0.25 -16.90
N GLY A 240 57.70 -1.20 -17.82
CA GLY A 240 58.35 -2.51 -17.73
C GLY A 240 59.11 -2.82 -19.01
N SER A 241 60.34 -3.31 -18.91
CA SER A 241 61.15 -3.68 -20.08
C SER A 241 61.56 -5.15 -20.07
N GLY A 242 61.09 -5.98 -21.01
CA GLY A 242 61.43 -7.41 -21.08
C GLY A 242 60.46 -8.33 -20.32
N ASN A 243 60.87 -9.55 -19.92
CA ASN A 243 60.00 -10.55 -19.27
C ASN A 243 60.07 -10.51 -17.72
N TYR A 244 60.19 -9.32 -17.11
CA TYR A 244 60.37 -9.22 -15.66
C TYR A 244 59.06 -9.01 -14.92
N THR A 245 59.04 -9.50 -13.68
CA THR A 245 57.92 -9.40 -12.74
C THR A 245 58.31 -8.50 -11.59
N GLY A 246 57.43 -7.59 -11.16
CA GLY A 246 57.72 -6.70 -10.04
C GLY A 246 56.52 -5.86 -9.65
N THR A 247 56.66 -5.06 -8.60
CA THR A 247 55.60 -4.16 -8.15
C THR A 247 56.18 -2.79 -7.88
N VAL A 248 55.53 -1.75 -8.35
CA VAL A 248 55.85 -0.37 -7.98
C VAL A 248 54.95 -0.01 -6.81
N ASP A 249 55.54 0.18 -5.63
CA ASP A 249 54.79 0.48 -4.40
C ASP A 249 54.91 1.98 -4.06
N ILE A 250 53.79 2.70 -4.12
CA ILE A 250 53.67 4.11 -3.75
C ILE A 250 52.81 4.21 -2.49
N ASP A 251 53.47 4.46 -1.36
CA ASP A 251 52.87 4.40 -0.02
C ASP A 251 52.81 5.80 0.62
N PHE A 252 51.63 6.40 0.63
CA PHE A 252 51.35 7.56 1.46
C PHE A 252 50.84 7.07 2.83
N ILE A 253 51.76 6.71 3.73
CA ILE A 253 51.41 6.19 5.06
C ILE A 253 51.04 7.31 6.03
N GLU A 254 51.75 8.43 5.96
CA GLU A 254 51.48 9.66 6.69
C GLU A 254 51.80 10.84 5.76
N GLY A 255 51.05 11.93 5.83
CA GLY A 255 51.21 13.07 4.91
C GLY A 255 50.22 13.05 3.74
N ILE A 256 50.54 13.72 2.63
CA ILE A 256 49.63 13.89 1.49
C ILE A 256 50.37 13.61 0.18
N GLY A 257 49.67 12.98 -0.77
CA GLY A 257 50.14 12.78 -2.13
C GLY A 257 49.14 13.31 -3.15
N ASP A 258 49.54 14.34 -3.89
CA ASP A 258 48.76 14.92 -4.99
C ASP A 258 49.28 14.47 -6.36
N PHE A 259 48.37 14.08 -7.24
CA PHE A 259 48.67 13.66 -8.61
C PHE A 259 47.94 14.54 -9.62
N TYR A 260 48.64 14.95 -10.66
CA TYR A 260 48.11 15.74 -11.75
C TYR A 260 48.28 15.01 -13.10
N ASN A 261 47.48 15.38 -14.09
CA ASN A 261 47.52 14.93 -15.49
C ASN A 261 47.27 13.43 -15.73
N ALA A 262 48.20 12.53 -15.38
CA ALA A 262 48.03 11.11 -15.68
C ALA A 262 48.78 10.18 -14.73
N ILE A 263 48.17 9.04 -14.43
CA ILE A 263 48.82 7.87 -13.84
C ILE A 263 48.66 6.74 -14.87
N LEU A 264 49.78 6.32 -15.44
CA LEU A 264 49.81 5.36 -16.53
C LEU A 264 50.61 4.12 -16.12
N ASN A 265 49.94 2.99 -15.91
CA ASN A 265 50.61 1.71 -16.10
C ASN A 265 50.61 1.40 -17.60
N THR A 266 51.80 1.29 -18.19
CA THR A 266 52.00 1.01 -19.62
C THR A 266 52.79 -0.28 -19.84
N SER A 267 53.00 -1.06 -18.78
CA SER A 267 53.82 -2.25 -18.85
C SER A 267 53.09 -3.38 -19.57
N PRO A 268 53.63 -3.94 -20.66
CA PRO A 268 53.04 -5.09 -21.33
C PRO A 268 53.22 -6.43 -20.56
N ASN A 269 53.76 -6.40 -19.32
CA ASN A 269 54.26 -7.55 -18.57
C ASN A 269 53.73 -7.56 -17.12
N ASP A 270 54.13 -8.57 -16.32
CA ASP A 270 53.84 -8.77 -14.88
C ASP A 270 54.42 -7.69 -13.93
N VAL A 271 54.36 -6.41 -14.34
CA VAL A 271 54.74 -5.26 -13.50
C VAL A 271 53.47 -4.59 -13.01
N TYR A 272 53.28 -4.64 -11.70
CA TYR A 272 52.06 -4.17 -11.06
C TYR A 272 52.28 -2.80 -10.43
N PHE A 273 51.25 -1.97 -10.42
CA PHE A 273 51.24 -0.68 -9.74
C PHE A 273 50.39 -0.74 -8.48
N ASN A 274 50.97 -0.40 -7.33
CA ASN A 274 50.26 -0.28 -6.06
C ASN A 274 50.36 1.15 -5.54
N LEU A 275 49.21 1.78 -5.32
CA LEU A 275 49.09 3.05 -4.63
C LEU A 275 48.31 2.86 -3.34
N ASN A 276 48.97 3.04 -2.21
CA ASN A 276 48.36 2.95 -0.89
C ASN A 276 48.30 4.34 -0.25
N ILE A 277 47.10 4.77 0.13
CA ILE A 277 46.84 6.04 0.81
C ILE A 277 46.25 5.73 2.19
N ALA A 278 46.96 6.08 3.25
CA ALA A 278 46.59 5.80 4.62
C ALA A 278 46.83 7.02 5.52
N GLU A 279 45.94 7.24 6.49
CA GLU A 279 46.18 8.16 7.63
C GLU A 279 46.66 9.58 7.22
N THR A 280 46.18 10.05 6.08
CA THR A 280 46.55 11.35 5.53
C THR A 280 45.73 12.43 6.26
N HIS A 281 46.21 13.10 7.31
CA HIS A 281 45.42 14.12 8.07
C HIS A 281 44.73 15.21 7.22
N LEU A 282 45.11 15.31 5.96
CA LEU A 282 44.52 16.16 4.95
C LEU A 282 44.20 15.34 3.71
N SER A 283 43.24 15.84 2.93
CA SER A 283 42.78 15.18 1.71
C SER A 283 43.78 15.21 0.57
N SER A 284 43.91 14.08 -0.14
CA SER A 284 44.68 13.95 -1.38
C SER A 284 43.88 14.35 -2.61
N TYR A 285 44.56 14.93 -3.61
CA TYR A 285 43.95 15.38 -4.85
C TYR A 285 44.49 14.65 -6.09
N PHE A 286 43.57 14.15 -6.90
CA PHE A 286 43.79 13.67 -8.26
C PHE A 286 43.16 14.67 -9.23
N LYS A 287 44.00 15.46 -9.91
CA LYS A 287 43.57 16.62 -10.71
C LYS A 287 43.86 16.42 -12.19
N ASN A 288 42.85 16.67 -13.04
CA ASN A 288 42.92 16.46 -14.50
C ASN A 288 43.41 15.06 -14.88
N ILE A 289 43.06 14.04 -14.08
CA ILE A 289 43.72 12.73 -14.17
C ILE A 289 43.10 11.85 -15.27
N PHE A 290 43.97 11.30 -16.12
CA PHE A 290 43.75 10.05 -16.84
C PHE A 290 44.45 8.93 -16.05
N LEU A 291 43.66 8.05 -15.43
CA LEU A 291 44.15 6.93 -14.64
C LEU A 291 43.96 5.64 -15.44
N LYS A 292 45.05 4.90 -15.64
CA LYS A 292 45.04 3.60 -16.29
C LYS A 292 45.75 2.55 -15.45
N LEU A 293 44.97 1.57 -14.98
CA LEU A 293 45.42 0.33 -14.36
C LEU A 293 45.18 -0.79 -15.39
N ASP A 294 46.26 -1.35 -15.95
CA ASP A 294 46.19 -2.26 -17.10
C ASP A 294 46.36 -3.74 -16.73
N HIS A 295 46.62 -4.04 -15.45
CA HIS A 295 46.77 -5.40 -14.95
C HIS A 295 45.82 -5.75 -13.79
N PRO A 296 45.29 -7.00 -13.69
CA PRO A 296 44.44 -7.45 -12.58
C PRO A 296 45.03 -7.35 -11.17
N GLN A 297 46.36 -7.19 -11.07
CA GLN A 297 47.07 -7.04 -9.79
C GLN A 297 47.42 -5.59 -9.47
N ASP A 298 47.15 -4.66 -10.38
CA ASP A 298 47.26 -3.24 -10.08
C ASP A 298 46.24 -2.86 -9.00
N SER A 299 46.66 -2.02 -8.07
CA SER A 299 45.78 -1.59 -6.99
C SER A 299 45.90 -0.11 -6.63
N ILE A 300 44.76 0.49 -6.35
CA ILE A 300 44.66 1.77 -5.63
C ILE A 300 43.84 1.51 -4.38
N GLN A 301 44.47 1.69 -3.23
CA GLN A 301 43.87 1.41 -1.94
C GLN A 301 43.91 2.65 -1.06
N ALA A 302 42.79 2.95 -0.41
CA ALA A 302 42.71 4.05 0.54
C ALA A 302 41.99 3.66 1.82
N LYS A 303 42.53 4.16 2.94
CA LYS A 303 41.94 4.05 4.27
C LYS A 303 42.24 5.33 5.07
N GLY A 304 41.41 5.64 6.05
CA GLY A 304 41.44 6.90 6.78
C GLY A 304 40.09 7.61 6.82
N ASN A 305 40.10 8.83 7.34
CA ASN A 305 38.91 9.67 7.51
C ASN A 305 38.84 10.79 6.47
N GLU A 306 39.85 10.92 5.61
CA GLU A 306 40.09 12.10 4.80
C GLU A 306 39.77 11.87 3.34
N VAL A 307 39.03 12.80 2.75
CA VAL A 307 38.44 12.67 1.41
C VAL A 307 39.51 12.49 0.33
N ILE A 308 39.26 11.62 -0.64
CA ILE A 308 40.03 11.58 -1.89
C ILE A 308 39.25 12.33 -2.96
N PHE A 309 39.88 13.39 -3.47
CA PHE A 309 39.28 14.24 -4.50
C PHE A 309 39.72 13.81 -5.89
N PHE A 310 38.73 13.54 -6.75
CA PHE A 310 38.93 13.49 -8.19
C PHE A 310 38.29 14.74 -8.79
N ASN A 311 39.13 15.60 -9.38
CA ASN A 311 38.68 16.85 -9.98
C ASN A 311 39.27 17.01 -11.37
N HIS A 312 38.48 17.55 -12.29
CA HIS A 312 38.96 18.06 -13.56
C HIS A 312 38.83 19.58 -13.55
N LEU A 313 39.94 20.31 -13.48
CA LEU A 313 39.97 21.79 -13.40
C LEU A 313 39.79 22.48 -14.77
N ASN A 314 39.52 21.74 -15.84
CA ASN A 314 39.36 22.32 -17.18
C ASN A 314 38.00 23.06 -17.31
N PRO A 315 37.97 24.33 -17.80
CA PRO A 315 36.73 25.05 -18.16
C PRO A 315 35.81 24.33 -19.17
N ASN A 316 36.26 23.23 -19.80
CA ASN A 316 35.48 22.44 -20.76
C ASN A 316 34.55 21.36 -20.16
N ASN A 317 34.47 21.20 -18.83
CA ASN A 317 33.64 20.15 -18.18
C ASN A 317 34.03 18.70 -18.58
N GLU A 318 35.30 18.46 -18.88
CA GLU A 318 35.81 17.11 -19.19
C GLU A 318 35.77 16.22 -17.94
N LEU A 319 35.38 14.94 -18.11
CA LEU A 319 35.29 13.95 -17.04
C LEU A 319 36.69 13.40 -16.72
N SER A 320 36.99 13.08 -15.46
CA SER A 320 38.12 12.21 -15.13
C SER A 320 37.93 10.85 -15.81
N ILE A 321 38.99 10.30 -16.40
CA ILE A 321 38.94 8.99 -17.09
C ILE A 321 39.68 7.97 -16.23
N ILE A 322 38.99 6.90 -15.87
CA ILE A 322 39.51 5.79 -15.07
C ILE A 322 39.30 4.51 -15.88
N GLU A 323 40.39 3.97 -16.42
CA GLU A 323 40.44 2.65 -17.05
C GLU A 323 41.04 1.67 -16.03
N ASN A 324 40.23 0.75 -15.49
CA ASN A 324 40.65 -0.15 -14.42
C ASN A 324 40.48 -1.61 -14.84
N GLU A 325 41.58 -2.34 -15.01
CA GLU A 325 41.60 -3.80 -15.09
C GLU A 325 41.97 -4.46 -13.74
N GLY A 326 42.44 -3.67 -12.77
CA GLY A 326 42.90 -4.11 -11.45
C GLY A 326 41.85 -3.93 -10.34
N TYR A 327 42.28 -3.39 -9.20
CA TYR A 327 41.47 -3.26 -7.99
C TYR A 327 41.54 -1.87 -7.38
N MET A 328 40.40 -1.18 -7.29
CA MET A 328 40.30 0.11 -6.60
C MET A 328 39.43 -0.05 -5.34
N ASN A 329 40.04 0.13 -4.16
CA ASN A 329 39.37 -0.02 -2.88
C ASN A 329 39.57 1.17 -1.95
N ILE A 330 38.49 1.91 -1.73
CA ILE A 330 38.43 3.08 -0.87
C ILE A 330 37.61 2.67 0.37
N SER A 331 38.29 2.15 1.38
CA SER A 331 37.68 1.28 2.42
C SER A 331 37.00 2.01 3.59
N SER A 332 37.40 3.24 3.92
CA SER A 332 36.79 4.01 5.02
C SER A 332 36.61 5.50 4.74
N THR A 333 37.15 6.02 3.64
CA THR A 333 37.07 7.43 3.27
C THR A 333 35.93 7.72 2.27
N GLU A 334 35.60 9.01 2.07
CA GLU A 334 34.77 9.51 0.97
C GLU A 334 35.62 9.68 -0.29
N LEU A 335 35.21 8.99 -1.36
CA LEU A 335 35.66 9.26 -2.71
C LEU A 335 34.75 10.32 -3.31
N TRP A 336 35.31 11.47 -3.68
CA TRP A 336 34.54 12.59 -4.21
C TRP A 336 34.97 12.96 -5.63
N PHE A 337 34.09 12.67 -6.59
CA PHE A 337 34.17 13.16 -7.96
C PHE A 337 33.52 14.54 -8.07
N GLN A 338 34.31 15.58 -8.28
CA GLN A 338 33.80 16.97 -8.33
C GLN A 338 33.12 17.31 -9.65
N ASN A 339 33.54 16.69 -10.77
CA ASN A 339 33.03 16.90 -12.13
C ASN A 339 32.64 15.58 -12.84
N GLY A 340 32.27 14.55 -12.06
CA GLY A 340 31.94 13.22 -12.59
C GLY A 340 33.17 12.43 -13.07
N ALA A 341 32.94 11.24 -13.62
CA ALA A 341 34.00 10.37 -14.16
C ALA A 341 33.47 9.43 -15.25
N HIS A 342 34.33 9.13 -16.22
CA HIS A 342 34.17 7.97 -17.10
C HIS A 342 34.98 6.82 -16.50
N ILE A 343 34.28 5.77 -16.07
CA ILE A 343 34.87 4.58 -15.47
C ILE A 343 34.67 3.39 -16.41
N SER A 344 35.75 2.72 -16.78
CA SER A 344 35.76 1.57 -17.70
C SER A 344 36.72 0.48 -17.22
N GLY A 345 36.78 -0.62 -17.97
CA GLY A 345 37.64 -1.78 -17.69
C GLY A 345 36.93 -2.90 -16.91
N ASN A 346 37.57 -4.05 -16.67
CA ASN A 346 36.94 -5.20 -15.99
C ASN A 346 37.33 -5.35 -14.52
N GLY A 347 38.11 -4.41 -14.00
CA GLY A 347 38.57 -4.37 -12.62
C GLY A 347 37.45 -4.12 -11.61
N ALA A 348 37.76 -4.39 -10.35
CA ALA A 348 36.81 -4.23 -9.25
C ALA A 348 36.86 -2.81 -8.66
N PHE A 349 35.68 -2.29 -8.33
CA PHE A 349 35.48 -0.98 -7.70
C PHE A 349 34.74 -1.14 -6.37
N GLN A 350 35.42 -0.82 -5.27
CA GLN A 350 34.88 -0.90 -3.93
C GLN A 350 35.07 0.43 -3.21
N PHE A 351 33.96 1.08 -2.87
CA PHE A 351 33.96 2.39 -2.25
C PHE A 351 33.20 2.34 -0.93
N HIS A 352 33.69 3.06 0.07
CA HIS A 352 32.96 3.26 1.31
C HIS A 352 31.91 4.35 1.12
N ASN A 353 32.29 5.63 1.19
CA ASN A 353 31.39 6.71 0.82
C ASN A 353 31.69 7.17 -0.62
N LEU A 354 30.65 7.36 -1.43
CA LEU A 354 30.77 7.86 -2.80
C LEU A 354 30.00 9.16 -2.96
N ARG A 355 30.69 10.21 -3.39
CA ARG A 355 30.11 11.52 -3.68
C ARG A 355 30.40 11.93 -5.13
N VAL A 356 29.38 12.40 -5.82
CA VAL A 356 29.48 12.95 -7.18
C VAL A 356 28.75 14.29 -7.22
N ASP A 357 29.49 15.36 -7.43
CA ASP A 357 28.96 16.72 -7.54
C ASP A 357 28.69 17.12 -9.01
N VAL A 358 28.10 18.31 -9.19
CA VAL A 358 27.69 18.98 -10.45
C VAL A 358 26.76 18.16 -11.36
N ASP A 359 26.33 18.72 -12.49
CA ASP A 359 25.36 18.11 -13.42
C ASP A 359 25.93 16.90 -14.21
N THR A 360 26.89 16.19 -13.63
CA THR A 360 27.62 15.09 -14.25
C THR A 360 27.19 13.75 -13.70
N SER A 361 27.39 12.70 -14.49
CA SER A 361 27.11 11.32 -14.11
C SER A 361 28.40 10.50 -14.12
N ILE A 362 28.42 9.40 -13.37
CA ILE A 362 29.42 8.35 -13.61
C ILE A 362 28.97 7.62 -14.88
N GLN A 363 29.77 7.71 -15.93
CA GLN A 363 29.60 6.91 -17.14
C GLN A 363 30.36 5.61 -16.94
N GLN A 364 29.62 4.51 -16.81
CA GLN A 364 30.21 3.21 -16.56
C GLN A 364 30.22 2.39 -17.85
N ASN A 365 31.39 1.95 -18.29
CA ASN A 365 31.57 0.99 -19.38
C ASN A 365 32.37 -0.23 -18.89
N THR A 366 31.99 -0.73 -17.71
CA THR A 366 32.55 -1.94 -17.09
C THR A 366 31.48 -3.03 -16.98
N GLN A 367 31.95 -4.28 -17.00
CA GLN A 367 31.15 -5.48 -16.70
C GLN A 367 31.06 -5.80 -15.20
N GLN A 368 31.66 -4.98 -14.33
CA GLN A 368 31.57 -5.13 -12.87
C GLN A 368 30.71 -4.02 -12.27
N PRO A 369 29.89 -4.31 -11.23
CA PRO A 369 29.16 -3.28 -10.50
C PRO A 369 30.09 -2.43 -9.63
N LEU A 370 29.62 -1.23 -9.27
CA LEU A 370 30.28 -0.40 -8.26
C LEU A 370 29.74 -0.80 -6.88
N TYR A 371 30.61 -1.33 -6.01
CA TYR A 371 30.21 -1.65 -4.63
C TYR A 371 30.35 -0.42 -3.75
N VAL A 372 29.29 -0.09 -3.00
CA VAL A 372 29.26 1.01 -2.06
C VAL A 372 28.85 0.48 -0.68
N SER A 373 29.77 0.54 0.29
CA SER A 373 29.55 0.03 1.65
C SER A 373 29.13 1.10 2.67
N GLY A 374 29.22 2.38 2.30
CA GLY A 374 28.82 3.55 3.09
C GLY A 374 27.74 4.39 2.37
N ASN A 375 27.78 5.70 2.52
CA ASN A 375 26.76 6.60 1.99
C ASN A 375 26.97 6.95 0.50
N LEU A 376 25.87 7.20 -0.20
CA LEU A 376 25.86 7.65 -1.60
C LEU A 376 25.27 9.06 -1.71
N LYS A 377 26.02 10.00 -2.29
CA LYS A 377 25.60 11.40 -2.49
C LYS A 377 25.78 11.80 -3.96
N MET A 378 24.70 12.11 -4.68
CA MET A 378 24.79 12.37 -6.12
C MET A 378 23.79 13.43 -6.58
N LYS A 379 24.23 14.43 -7.36
CA LYS A 379 23.33 15.50 -7.83
C LYS A 379 22.34 15.03 -8.91
N ASN A 380 22.86 14.48 -10.01
CA ASN A 380 22.06 13.96 -11.12
C ASN A 380 22.11 12.43 -11.16
N GLY A 381 21.10 11.84 -11.79
CA GLY A 381 20.98 10.39 -11.93
C GLY A 381 22.22 9.73 -12.55
N LEU A 382 22.33 8.43 -12.29
CA LEU A 382 23.42 7.56 -12.67
C LEU A 382 23.20 6.96 -14.07
N GLY A 383 24.03 7.37 -15.04
CA GLY A 383 24.13 6.77 -16.37
C GLY A 383 25.00 5.51 -16.36
N LEU A 384 24.64 4.54 -15.51
CA LEU A 384 25.44 3.32 -15.30
C LEU A 384 25.17 2.27 -16.37
N SER A 385 26.14 1.36 -16.52
CA SER A 385 26.06 0.16 -17.36
C SER A 385 25.01 -0.82 -16.82
N SER A 386 24.91 -1.99 -17.44
CA SER A 386 24.02 -3.07 -17.01
C SER A 386 24.26 -3.60 -15.60
N GLN A 387 25.35 -3.20 -14.93
CA GLN A 387 25.72 -3.72 -13.61
C GLN A 387 25.38 -2.79 -12.44
N GLY A 388 25.27 -1.48 -12.68
CA GLY A 388 24.79 -0.53 -11.67
C GLY A 388 25.64 -0.41 -10.41
N ILE A 389 24.97 -0.04 -9.31
CA ILE A 389 25.52 0.04 -7.95
C ILE A 389 25.01 -1.13 -7.11
N VAL A 390 25.91 -1.70 -6.31
CA VAL A 390 25.57 -2.65 -5.24
C VAL A 390 25.79 -1.98 -3.90
N LEU A 391 24.72 -1.82 -3.11
CA LEU A 391 24.80 -1.37 -1.72
C LEU A 391 25.04 -2.59 -0.82
N ASN A 392 26.21 -2.65 -0.17
CA ASN A 392 26.67 -3.82 0.59
C ASN A 392 27.20 -3.51 2.00
N GLY A 393 26.86 -2.35 2.55
CA GLY A 393 27.28 -1.95 3.88
C GLY A 393 26.59 -2.72 5.00
N THR A 394 27.23 -2.78 6.17
CA THR A 394 26.66 -3.36 7.41
C THR A 394 25.93 -2.34 8.29
N ASN A 395 26.19 -1.05 8.10
CA ASN A 395 25.49 0.06 8.75
C ASN A 395 24.38 0.60 7.85
N ASP A 396 23.52 1.46 8.39
CA ASP A 396 22.55 2.19 7.59
C ASP A 396 23.25 3.01 6.51
N GLN A 397 22.75 2.95 5.27
CA GLN A 397 23.31 3.66 4.13
C GLN A 397 22.32 4.71 3.65
N SER A 398 22.71 5.98 3.75
CA SER A 398 21.88 7.07 3.25
C SER A 398 22.14 7.38 1.78
N LEU A 399 21.05 7.60 1.04
CA LEU A 399 21.08 8.03 -0.37
C LEU A 399 20.55 9.46 -0.43
N LYS A 400 21.37 10.40 -0.90
CA LYS A 400 21.03 11.83 -0.92
C LYS A 400 21.38 12.48 -2.24
N VAL A 401 20.68 13.56 -2.58
CA VAL A 401 21.11 14.47 -3.64
C VAL A 401 22.14 15.46 -3.11
N GLY A 402 23.22 15.65 -3.87
CA GLY A 402 24.29 16.59 -3.53
C GLY A 402 23.81 18.04 -3.72
N TYR A 403 23.70 18.77 -2.62
CA TYR A 403 23.42 20.22 -2.48
C TYR A 403 21.95 20.63 -2.22
N PHE A 404 21.79 21.54 -1.25
CA PHE A 404 20.51 22.08 -0.77
C PHE A 404 19.90 23.04 -1.79
N GLY A 405 18.67 22.78 -2.26
CA GLY A 405 17.95 23.76 -3.08
C GLY A 405 16.54 23.40 -3.53
N SER A 406 16.19 22.13 -3.67
CA SER A 406 14.83 21.71 -4.05
C SER A 406 14.43 20.45 -3.31
N ILE A 407 13.25 20.46 -2.68
CA ILE A 407 12.74 19.40 -1.80
C ILE A 407 12.14 18.25 -2.65
N GLN A 408 12.41 18.20 -3.96
CA GLN A 408 11.75 17.30 -4.91
C GLN A 408 12.72 16.76 -5.99
N ASP A 409 13.96 16.47 -5.64
CA ASP A 409 14.89 15.83 -6.58
C ASP A 409 14.71 14.29 -6.54
N THR A 410 14.72 13.67 -7.72
CA THR A 410 14.65 12.21 -7.88
C THR A 410 16.02 11.71 -8.31
N LEU A 411 16.61 10.81 -7.51
CA LEU A 411 17.84 10.11 -7.87
C LEU A 411 17.47 8.95 -8.81
N ALA A 412 17.70 9.16 -10.11
CA ALA A 412 17.48 8.13 -11.12
C ALA A 412 18.71 7.23 -11.29
N MET A 413 18.53 5.93 -11.44
CA MET A 413 19.57 4.93 -11.63
C MET A 413 19.11 3.92 -12.68
N THR A 414 20.01 3.41 -13.51
CA THR A 414 19.64 2.34 -14.44
C THR A 414 19.42 1.02 -13.69
N TYR A 415 20.37 0.65 -12.84
CA TYR A 415 20.41 -0.59 -12.08
C TYR A 415 20.80 -0.32 -10.62
N LEU A 416 20.13 -0.99 -9.68
CA LEU A 416 20.45 -0.93 -8.25
C LEU A 416 20.35 -2.34 -7.66
N SER A 417 21.34 -2.75 -6.88
CA SER A 417 21.32 -4.02 -6.14
C SER A 417 21.45 -3.75 -4.64
N ILE A 418 20.57 -4.36 -3.85
CA ILE A 418 20.59 -4.32 -2.39
C ILE A 418 21.11 -5.66 -1.91
N ASP A 419 22.33 -5.64 -1.38
CA ASP A 419 23.05 -6.80 -0.84
C ASP A 419 23.63 -6.44 0.53
N LYS A 420 22.76 -5.90 1.40
CA LYS A 420 23.12 -5.47 2.75
C LYS A 420 22.87 -6.60 3.75
N PRO A 421 23.92 -7.12 4.43
CA PRO A 421 23.73 -8.14 5.46
C PRO A 421 23.11 -7.58 6.75
N SER A 422 23.22 -6.27 6.99
CA SER A 422 22.62 -5.57 8.13
C SER A 422 22.46 -4.07 7.85
N GLY A 423 21.63 -3.42 8.67
CA GLY A 423 21.23 -2.01 8.47
C GLY A 423 20.30 -1.83 7.27
N GLU A 424 19.75 -0.63 7.13
CA GLU A 424 18.78 -0.31 6.09
C GLU A 424 19.33 0.69 5.08
N VAL A 425 18.77 0.70 3.87
CA VAL A 425 18.95 1.82 2.94
C VAL A 425 17.94 2.88 3.30
N ILE A 426 18.40 4.10 3.58
CA ILE A 426 17.56 5.23 4.00
C ILE A 426 17.67 6.35 2.96
N PRO A 427 16.83 6.35 1.92
CA PRO A 427 16.80 7.43 0.95
C PRO A 427 16.29 8.72 1.61
N LEU A 428 16.93 9.84 1.29
CA LEU A 428 16.43 11.19 1.65
C LEU A 428 15.85 11.92 0.42
N VAL A 429 15.65 11.20 -0.67
CA VAL A 429 15.15 11.67 -1.96
C VAL A 429 14.33 10.57 -2.62
N ASN A 430 13.50 10.93 -3.60
CA ASN A 430 12.82 9.91 -4.41
C ASN A 430 13.87 9.10 -5.16
N LEU A 431 13.69 7.78 -5.23
CA LEU A 431 14.53 6.92 -6.04
C LEU A 431 13.78 6.53 -7.30
N LYS A 432 14.46 6.50 -8.44
CA LYS A 432 13.90 5.97 -9.69
C LYS A 432 14.84 4.96 -10.31
N ILE A 433 14.33 3.79 -10.67
CA ILE A 433 15.07 2.84 -11.50
C ILE A 433 14.47 2.78 -12.91
N THR A 434 15.32 2.61 -13.93
CA THR A 434 14.84 2.51 -15.32
C THR A 434 14.95 1.11 -15.90
N ASP A 435 15.71 0.21 -15.28
CA ASP A 435 15.89 -1.17 -15.76
C ASP A 435 15.68 -2.21 -14.65
N THR A 436 16.65 -2.47 -13.76
CA THR A 436 16.48 -3.58 -12.78
C THR A 436 16.86 -3.19 -11.35
N LEU A 437 15.98 -3.50 -10.39
CA LEU A 437 16.29 -3.58 -8.96
C LEU A 437 16.55 -5.03 -8.56
N ARG A 438 17.69 -5.31 -7.91
CA ARG A 438 17.98 -6.64 -7.37
C ARG A 438 17.87 -6.60 -5.85
N LEU A 439 16.94 -7.36 -5.29
CA LEU A 439 16.69 -7.48 -3.86
C LEU A 439 17.25 -8.81 -3.38
N LEU A 440 18.52 -8.81 -2.93
CA LEU A 440 19.20 -10.02 -2.45
C LEU A 440 19.04 -10.16 -0.93
N GLN A 441 19.44 -9.13 -0.19
CA GLN A 441 19.32 -9.00 1.26
C GLN A 441 19.36 -7.52 1.66
N GLY A 442 18.61 -7.13 2.68
CA GLY A 442 18.44 -5.75 3.14
C GLY A 442 17.23 -5.04 2.54
N SER A 443 16.66 -4.10 3.29
CA SER A 443 15.48 -3.32 2.92
C SER A 443 15.84 -1.88 2.52
N ILE A 444 14.94 -1.25 1.75
CA ILE A 444 14.94 0.19 1.53
C ILE A 444 13.76 0.78 2.31
N ASP A 445 14.04 1.64 3.29
CA ASP A 445 13.03 2.32 4.11
C ASP A 445 12.78 3.75 3.61
N LEU A 446 11.63 3.96 2.97
CA LEU A 446 11.20 5.26 2.44
C LEU A 446 10.34 5.97 3.49
N SER A 447 10.69 7.21 3.82
CA SER A 447 9.81 8.06 4.63
C SER A 447 8.48 8.34 3.90
N ASP A 448 7.44 8.72 4.65
CA ASP A 448 6.07 8.93 4.13
C ASP A 448 5.97 9.90 2.95
N SER A 449 6.93 10.82 2.80
CA SER A 449 6.98 11.81 1.71
C SER A 449 7.71 11.35 0.45
N LEU A 450 8.42 10.21 0.51
CA LEU A 450 9.27 9.73 -0.58
C LEU A 450 8.62 8.58 -1.34
N SER A 451 9.11 8.34 -2.55
CA SER A 451 8.67 7.24 -3.39
C SER A 451 9.85 6.55 -4.07
N PHE A 452 9.74 5.23 -4.20
CA PHE A 452 10.59 4.44 -5.08
C PHE A 452 9.85 4.21 -6.40
N ILE A 453 10.45 4.60 -7.52
CA ILE A 453 9.77 4.68 -8.82
C ILE A 453 10.40 3.69 -9.79
N PHE A 454 9.64 2.69 -10.22
CA PHE A 454 9.95 1.86 -11.36
C PHE A 454 9.53 2.59 -12.64
N GLY A 455 10.50 2.90 -13.51
CA GLY A 455 10.25 3.35 -14.87
C GLY A 455 9.47 2.31 -15.71
N ASP A 456 9.06 2.69 -16.91
CA ASP A 456 8.22 1.89 -17.81
C ASP A 456 8.76 0.46 -18.02
N GLN A 457 10.03 0.33 -18.41
CA GLN A 457 10.67 -0.97 -18.65
C GLN A 457 11.31 -1.57 -17.40
N ALA A 458 11.23 -0.88 -16.26
CA ALA A 458 11.93 -1.30 -15.06
C ALA A 458 11.23 -2.48 -14.37
N ASN A 459 12.02 -3.43 -13.86
CA ASN A 459 11.56 -4.58 -13.10
C ASN A 459 12.45 -4.83 -11.88
N PHE A 460 12.12 -5.85 -11.08
CA PHE A 460 12.95 -6.31 -9.98
C PHE A 460 13.18 -7.82 -10.06
N THR A 461 14.20 -8.28 -9.33
CA THR A 461 14.46 -9.71 -9.10
C THR A 461 14.76 -9.94 -7.62
N GLY A 462 14.48 -11.15 -7.14
CA GLY A 462 14.57 -11.47 -5.71
C GLY A 462 13.35 -10.96 -4.94
N GLY A 463 13.58 -10.47 -3.73
CA GLY A 463 12.53 -10.07 -2.79
C GLY A 463 12.13 -11.23 -1.88
N ASN A 464 12.14 -10.98 -0.56
CA ASN A 464 11.75 -11.93 0.50
C ASN A 464 11.68 -11.19 1.83
N SER A 465 11.37 -11.89 2.93
CA SER A 465 11.33 -11.32 4.30
C SER A 465 12.62 -10.62 4.78
N LEU A 466 13.77 -10.86 4.13
CA LEU A 466 15.04 -10.18 4.38
C LEU A 466 15.35 -9.06 3.37
N SER A 467 14.61 -8.92 2.27
CA SER A 467 14.85 -7.89 1.25
C SER A 467 13.58 -7.41 0.57
N TYR A 468 13.21 -6.16 0.82
CA TYR A 468 11.96 -5.57 0.35
C TYR A 468 12.00 -4.03 0.34
N LEU A 469 11.00 -3.42 -0.29
CA LEU A 469 10.77 -1.99 -0.25
C LEU A 469 9.73 -1.68 0.85
N GLN A 470 10.09 -0.80 1.78
CA GLN A 470 9.18 -0.28 2.80
C GLN A 470 8.79 1.16 2.42
N GLY A 471 7.48 1.42 2.36
CA GLY A 471 6.92 2.72 1.96
C GLY A 471 6.38 2.73 0.52
N LYS A 472 6.14 3.93 0.00
CA LYS A 472 5.40 4.12 -1.27
C LYS A 472 6.25 3.74 -2.49
N VAL A 473 5.78 2.77 -3.26
CA VAL A 473 6.40 2.34 -4.52
C VAL A 473 5.50 2.70 -5.69
N VAL A 474 6.05 3.24 -6.76
CA VAL A 474 5.34 3.68 -7.97
C VAL A 474 5.83 2.86 -9.16
N LYS A 475 4.92 2.36 -9.99
CA LYS A 475 5.22 1.77 -11.29
C LYS A 475 4.61 2.62 -12.39
N MET A 476 5.45 3.03 -13.35
CA MET A 476 5.04 3.78 -14.53
C MET A 476 4.58 2.82 -15.64
N ASN A 477 3.54 3.18 -16.39
CA ASN A 477 3.03 2.43 -17.56
C ASN A 477 2.82 0.92 -17.27
N THR A 478 2.05 0.64 -16.22
CA THR A 478 1.83 -0.70 -15.64
C THR A 478 0.93 -1.58 -16.52
N LEU A 479 1.41 -2.77 -16.90
CA LEU A 479 0.61 -3.86 -17.49
C LEU A 479 0.37 -4.95 -16.43
N ASP A 480 1.38 -5.76 -16.14
CA ASP A 480 1.42 -6.72 -15.03
C ASP A 480 2.65 -6.35 -14.19
N PHE A 481 2.45 -6.09 -12.91
CA PHE A 481 3.56 -5.77 -12.02
C PHE A 481 3.26 -6.22 -10.60
N THR A 482 4.25 -6.86 -9.98
CA THR A 482 4.23 -7.18 -8.55
C THR A 482 5.08 -6.17 -7.82
N PHE A 483 4.53 -5.46 -6.85
CA PHE A 483 5.29 -4.51 -6.04
C PHE A 483 6.01 -5.28 -4.91
N PRO A 484 7.35 -5.23 -4.80
CA PRO A 484 8.11 -5.99 -3.80
C PRO A 484 8.08 -5.29 -2.44
N LEU A 485 6.90 -5.21 -1.85
CA LEU A 485 6.65 -4.46 -0.61
C LEU A 485 6.90 -5.32 0.62
N GLY A 486 7.28 -4.67 1.72
CA GLY A 486 7.36 -5.30 3.03
C GLY A 486 7.44 -4.27 4.15
N ASN A 487 7.30 -4.75 5.38
CA ASN A 487 7.42 -3.95 6.59
C ASN A 487 7.70 -4.86 7.79
N ALA A 488 8.55 -4.44 8.72
CA ALA A 488 8.84 -5.16 9.96
C ALA A 488 9.26 -6.63 9.77
N GLY A 489 10.06 -6.91 8.74
CA GLY A 489 10.57 -8.25 8.40
C GLY A 489 9.56 -9.16 7.70
N ILE A 490 8.42 -8.62 7.29
CA ILE A 490 7.39 -9.34 6.53
C ILE A 490 7.46 -8.89 5.08
N TYR A 491 7.56 -9.85 4.15
CA TYR A 491 7.44 -9.59 2.72
C TYR A 491 6.03 -9.87 2.25
N ALA A 492 5.39 -8.82 1.76
CA ALA A 492 3.97 -8.77 1.48
C ALA A 492 3.74 -8.13 0.10
N PRO A 493 4.12 -8.80 -0.99
CA PRO A 493 3.96 -8.25 -2.32
C PRO A 493 2.49 -8.09 -2.71
N ILE A 494 2.23 -7.12 -3.57
CA ILE A 494 0.92 -6.92 -4.20
C ILE A 494 1.07 -6.91 -5.71
N ARG A 495 0.34 -7.77 -6.40
CA ARG A 495 0.33 -7.90 -7.85
C ARG A 495 -0.82 -7.15 -8.46
N LEU A 496 -0.56 -6.33 -9.48
CA LEU A 496 -1.59 -5.65 -10.26
C LEU A 496 -1.60 -6.19 -11.68
N LEU A 497 -2.79 -6.58 -12.16
CA LEU A 497 -3.02 -6.99 -13.55
C LEU A 497 -3.93 -6.00 -14.25
N SER A 498 -3.35 -5.24 -15.17
CA SER A 498 -4.02 -4.26 -16.02
C SER A 498 -4.07 -4.76 -17.46
N SER A 499 -5.20 -4.55 -18.13
CA SER A 499 -5.27 -4.64 -19.60
C SER A 499 -4.80 -3.35 -20.30
N ASN A 500 -4.51 -2.28 -19.56
CA ASN A 500 -4.10 -0.97 -20.06
C ASN A 500 -2.66 -0.64 -19.64
N SER A 501 -1.76 -0.51 -20.61
CA SER A 501 -0.33 -0.25 -20.38
C SER A 501 0.03 1.19 -20.04
N ASN A 502 -0.89 2.14 -20.11
CA ASN A 502 -0.57 3.58 -20.00
C ASN A 502 -0.94 4.18 -18.62
N GLN A 503 -1.06 3.34 -17.60
CA GLN A 503 -1.46 3.74 -16.25
C GLN A 503 -0.31 3.59 -15.26
N ASN A 504 -0.17 4.57 -14.38
CA ASN A 504 0.82 4.59 -13.32
C ASN A 504 0.11 4.25 -12.01
N TYR A 505 0.67 3.29 -11.28
CA TYR A 505 0.12 2.87 -10.00
C TYR A 505 1.12 3.12 -8.88
N SER A 506 0.64 3.53 -7.72
CA SER A 506 1.42 3.46 -6.48
C SER A 506 0.84 2.42 -5.55
N ALA A 507 1.71 1.65 -4.90
CA ALA A 507 1.35 0.71 -3.85
C ALA A 507 2.18 0.94 -2.58
N ASN A 508 1.60 0.67 -1.42
CA ASN A 508 2.29 0.67 -0.13
C ASN A 508 1.70 -0.43 0.77
N TYR A 509 2.53 -1.06 1.60
CA TYR A 509 2.15 -2.09 2.55
C TYR A 509 2.29 -1.57 3.97
N PHE A 510 1.27 -1.81 4.79
CA PHE A 510 1.26 -1.44 6.19
C PHE A 510 1.05 -2.68 7.05
N ARG A 511 2.02 -2.95 7.94
CA ARG A 511 1.87 -3.95 9.00
C ARG A 511 1.13 -3.35 10.19
N ASN A 512 -0.13 -2.98 9.95
CA ASN A 512 -0.99 -2.37 10.95
C ASN A 512 -2.45 -2.77 10.74
N ASN A 513 -3.24 -2.66 11.81
CA ASN A 513 -4.68 -2.86 11.71
C ASN A 513 -5.29 -1.86 10.70
N PRO A 514 -6.05 -2.33 9.69
CA PRO A 514 -6.60 -1.47 8.64
C PRO A 514 -7.71 -0.52 9.08
N GLY A 515 -8.16 -0.63 10.34
CA GLY A 515 -9.10 0.26 11.01
C GLY A 515 -10.29 -0.50 11.63
N ASN A 516 -10.84 0.05 12.73
CA ASN A 516 -12.03 -0.47 13.42
C ASN A 516 -13.36 -0.16 12.68
N LEU A 517 -13.38 -0.29 11.34
CA LEU A 517 -14.61 -0.11 10.57
C LEU A 517 -15.42 -1.41 10.66
N THR A 518 -16.43 -1.43 11.51
CA THR A 518 -17.35 -2.58 11.72
C THR A 518 -18.40 -2.74 10.63
N ASN A 519 -18.40 -1.87 9.62
CA ASN A 519 -19.38 -1.91 8.55
C ASN A 519 -18.89 -2.84 7.43
N PHE A 520 -19.35 -4.09 7.50
CA PHE A 520 -19.12 -5.11 6.50
C PHE A 520 -20.36 -5.24 5.63
N SER A 521 -20.20 -5.28 4.31
CA SER A 521 -21.26 -5.80 3.45
C SER A 521 -21.21 -7.33 3.48
N SER A 522 -22.35 -8.00 3.68
CA SER A 522 -22.47 -9.44 3.42
C SER A 522 -21.86 -9.78 2.05
N PRO A 523 -21.08 -10.88 1.89
CA PRO A 523 -20.86 -12.01 2.81
C PRO A 523 -19.64 -11.87 3.74
N THR A 524 -19.08 -10.67 3.95
CA THR A 524 -17.87 -10.48 4.77
C THR A 524 -18.14 -10.72 6.26
N VAL A 525 -17.32 -11.56 6.89
CA VAL A 525 -17.42 -11.98 8.29
C VAL A 525 -16.25 -11.44 9.13
N ALA A 526 -15.06 -11.34 8.53
CA ALA A 526 -13.86 -10.86 9.21
C ALA A 526 -12.90 -10.13 8.25
N VAL A 527 -12.13 -9.20 8.81
CA VAL A 527 -11.06 -8.43 8.16
C VAL A 527 -9.75 -8.73 8.88
N SER A 528 -8.63 -8.81 8.15
CA SER A 528 -7.30 -8.89 8.76
C SER A 528 -7.13 -7.80 9.81
N SER A 529 -6.65 -8.17 10.99
CA SER A 529 -6.29 -7.21 12.04
C SER A 529 -4.81 -6.82 11.98
N LEU A 530 -4.05 -7.41 11.06
CA LEU A 530 -2.59 -7.32 11.02
C LEU A 530 -2.06 -6.38 9.96
N ASP A 531 -2.71 -6.32 8.79
CA ASP A 531 -2.15 -5.63 7.64
C ASP A 531 -3.15 -5.19 6.58
N TYR A 532 -2.69 -4.25 5.74
CA TYR A 532 -3.35 -3.84 4.52
C TYR A 532 -2.38 -3.24 3.51
N TRP A 533 -2.87 -3.12 2.29
CA TRP A 533 -2.20 -2.48 1.17
C TRP A 533 -3.02 -1.28 0.70
N GLU A 534 -2.34 -0.19 0.37
CA GLU A 534 -2.94 0.96 -0.31
C GLU A 534 -2.49 0.94 -1.76
N VAL A 535 -3.44 1.01 -2.71
CA VAL A 535 -3.16 1.05 -4.15
C VAL A 535 -3.91 2.23 -4.76
N ASN A 536 -3.17 3.09 -5.46
CA ASN A 536 -3.74 4.28 -6.11
C ASN A 536 -3.33 4.33 -7.57
N CYS A 537 -4.31 4.54 -8.46
CA CYS A 537 -4.06 4.93 -9.85
C CYS A 537 -3.70 6.43 -9.88
N LEU A 538 -2.54 6.77 -10.43
CA LEU A 538 -2.02 8.14 -10.47
C LEU A 538 -2.46 8.90 -11.74
N ASN A 539 -2.90 8.19 -12.77
CA ASN A 539 -3.43 8.77 -14.01
C ASN A 539 -4.48 7.84 -14.65
N GLY A 540 -5.70 8.35 -14.80
CA GLY A 540 -6.82 7.60 -15.37
C GLY A 540 -7.74 6.98 -14.32
N THR A 541 -8.48 5.94 -14.70
CA THR A 541 -9.37 5.15 -13.83
C THR A 541 -8.67 3.88 -13.35
N ASN A 542 -9.03 3.42 -12.15
CA ASN A 542 -8.47 2.20 -11.57
C ASN A 542 -9.09 0.97 -12.25
N GLU A 543 -8.34 0.31 -13.13
CA GLU A 543 -8.80 -0.83 -13.95
C GLU A 543 -7.81 -2.00 -13.86
N VAL A 544 -7.58 -2.49 -12.63
CA VAL A 544 -6.71 -3.64 -12.36
C VAL A 544 -7.39 -4.75 -11.57
N GLN A 545 -6.94 -5.99 -11.80
CA GLN A 545 -7.06 -7.04 -10.80
C GLN A 545 -5.98 -6.85 -9.74
N VAL A 546 -6.30 -7.17 -8.49
CA VAL A 546 -5.40 -7.06 -7.35
C VAL A 546 -5.13 -8.45 -6.79
N GLY A 547 -3.86 -8.81 -6.70
CA GLY A 547 -3.35 -10.03 -6.08
C GLY A 547 -2.62 -9.70 -4.79
N LEU A 548 -3.06 -10.26 -3.67
CA LEU A 548 -2.36 -10.18 -2.39
C LEU A 548 -1.52 -11.45 -2.23
N ASN A 549 -0.20 -11.30 -2.13
CA ASN A 549 0.74 -12.40 -2.08
C ASN A 549 1.36 -12.52 -0.68
N TRP A 550 1.62 -13.75 -0.24
CA TRP A 550 2.34 -14.05 1.00
C TRP A 550 3.37 -15.16 0.77
N GLU A 551 4.50 -15.08 1.47
CA GLU A 551 5.49 -16.17 1.53
C GLU A 551 5.25 -17.13 2.71
N ASP A 552 4.68 -16.61 3.80
CA ASP A 552 4.40 -17.35 5.03
C ASP A 552 2.98 -17.02 5.50
N ALA A 553 2.08 -17.98 5.31
CA ALA A 553 0.67 -17.82 5.68
C ALA A 553 0.49 -17.54 7.19
N ALA A 554 1.34 -18.09 8.05
CA ALA A 554 1.26 -17.86 9.50
C ALA A 554 1.57 -16.39 9.87
N GLN A 555 2.45 -15.72 9.11
CA GLN A 555 2.73 -14.30 9.31
C GLN A 555 1.51 -13.41 9.04
N HIS A 556 0.56 -13.85 8.21
CA HIS A 556 -0.70 -13.16 7.95
C HIS A 556 -1.89 -13.72 8.76
N ALA A 557 -1.62 -14.51 9.81
CA ALA A 557 -2.62 -15.20 10.63
C ALA A 557 -3.61 -16.07 9.82
N LEU A 558 -3.13 -16.65 8.72
CA LEU A 558 -3.91 -17.59 7.92
C LEU A 558 -3.77 -19.01 8.47
N GLY A 559 -4.88 -19.74 8.52
CA GLY A 559 -4.92 -21.16 8.90
C GLY A 559 -5.72 -22.05 7.94
N THR A 560 -6.46 -21.47 6.99
CA THR A 560 -7.21 -22.19 5.96
C THR A 560 -7.46 -21.26 4.78
N CYS A 561 -7.55 -21.82 3.57
CA CYS A 561 -7.97 -21.06 2.39
C CYS A 561 -9.50 -21.06 2.22
N SER A 562 -10.22 -21.89 2.98
CA SER A 562 -11.68 -21.92 2.92
C SER A 562 -12.25 -20.60 3.38
N GLY A 563 -13.08 -19.97 2.55
CA GLY A 563 -13.70 -18.68 2.85
C GLY A 563 -12.75 -17.48 2.75
N LEU A 564 -11.48 -17.66 2.40
CA LEU A 564 -10.54 -16.55 2.21
C LEU A 564 -10.99 -15.68 1.02
N THR A 565 -11.06 -14.37 1.23
CA THR A 565 -11.55 -13.40 0.24
C THR A 565 -10.75 -12.11 0.28
N LEU A 566 -10.76 -11.39 -0.84
CA LEU A 566 -10.11 -10.09 -0.97
C LEU A 566 -11.11 -9.01 -0.60
N LEU A 567 -10.77 -8.19 0.40
CA LEU A 567 -11.62 -7.10 0.85
C LEU A 567 -11.07 -5.75 0.36
N GLY A 568 -11.98 -4.89 -0.08
CA GLY A 568 -11.68 -3.53 -0.50
C GLY A 568 -12.47 -2.49 0.29
N LEU A 569 -11.81 -1.42 0.74
CA LEU A 569 -12.44 -0.32 1.45
C LEU A 569 -12.90 0.79 0.48
N ASP A 570 -14.21 0.99 0.36
CA ASP A 570 -14.82 2.02 -0.51
C ASP A 570 -14.85 3.44 0.11
N GLY A 571 -14.15 3.63 1.22
CA GLY A 571 -14.14 4.85 2.04
C GLY A 571 -15.07 4.79 3.24
N SER A 572 -15.97 3.81 3.35
CA SER A 572 -16.81 3.62 4.55
C SER A 572 -17.07 2.16 4.91
N ASN A 573 -17.09 1.25 3.94
CA ASN A 573 -17.41 -0.16 4.15
C ASN A 573 -16.36 -1.08 3.51
N TRP A 574 -16.15 -2.23 4.14
CA TRP A 574 -15.38 -3.32 3.54
C TRP A 574 -16.27 -4.15 2.62
N LEU A 575 -15.96 -4.12 1.33
CA LEU A 575 -16.67 -4.86 0.30
C LEU A 575 -15.92 -6.15 -0.05
N ASN A 576 -16.67 -7.25 -0.13
CA ASN A 576 -16.16 -8.53 -0.58
C ASN A 576 -15.92 -8.51 -2.09
N ASN A 577 -14.74 -8.94 -2.51
CA ASN A 577 -14.43 -9.17 -3.92
C ASN A 577 -14.14 -10.64 -4.15
N THR A 578 -14.78 -11.19 -5.18
CA THR A 578 -14.49 -12.55 -5.62
C THR A 578 -13.03 -12.65 -6.03
N ALA A 579 -12.35 -13.66 -5.49
CA ALA A 579 -10.93 -13.89 -5.69
C ALA A 579 -10.63 -15.39 -5.77
N THR A 580 -9.59 -15.74 -6.50
CA THR A 580 -9.05 -17.10 -6.58
C THR A 580 -7.83 -17.21 -5.68
N VAL A 581 -7.79 -18.26 -4.87
CA VAL A 581 -6.62 -18.59 -4.05
C VAL A 581 -5.75 -19.60 -4.79
N ASN A 582 -4.47 -19.27 -4.93
CA ASN A 582 -3.42 -20.18 -5.40
C ASN A 582 -2.40 -20.39 -4.26
N GLY A 583 -1.84 -21.59 -4.13
CA GLY A 583 -0.89 -21.91 -3.05
C GLY A 583 -1.55 -22.43 -1.78
N SER A 584 -0.94 -22.19 -0.61
CA SER A 584 -1.41 -22.71 0.68
C SER A 584 -1.53 -21.60 1.73
N CYS A 585 -2.57 -21.70 2.56
CA CYS A 585 -2.89 -20.75 3.63
C CYS A 585 -2.59 -21.34 5.03
N THR A 586 -1.64 -22.27 5.12
CA THR A 586 -1.26 -22.95 6.37
C THR A 586 0.25 -22.92 6.57
N GLY A 587 0.69 -22.65 7.80
CA GLY A 587 2.11 -22.65 8.18
C GLY A 587 2.95 -21.72 7.30
N ASN A 588 4.21 -22.10 7.08
CA ASN A 588 5.19 -21.28 6.37
C ASN A 588 5.13 -21.48 4.84
N ASN A 589 3.92 -21.62 4.30
CA ASN A 589 3.73 -21.82 2.86
C ASN A 589 3.30 -20.52 2.18
N ALA A 590 3.75 -20.37 0.93
CA ALA A 590 3.42 -19.24 0.09
C ALA A 590 2.07 -19.41 -0.63
N GLY A 591 1.47 -18.29 -1.00
CA GLY A 591 0.23 -18.25 -1.77
C GLY A 591 -0.11 -16.87 -2.31
N GLU A 592 -1.18 -16.83 -3.09
CA GLU A 592 -1.73 -15.62 -3.71
C GLU A 592 -3.25 -15.66 -3.66
N LEU A 593 -3.84 -14.52 -3.33
CA LEU A 593 -5.27 -14.26 -3.43
C LEU A 593 -5.50 -13.21 -4.51
N LEU A 594 -5.95 -13.64 -5.69
CA LEU A 594 -6.11 -12.79 -6.87
C LEU A 594 -7.58 -12.46 -7.16
N SER A 595 -7.93 -11.19 -7.27
CA SER A 595 -9.30 -10.79 -7.62
C SER A 595 -9.70 -11.24 -9.02
N THR A 596 -10.96 -11.63 -9.21
CA THR A 596 -11.51 -11.98 -10.54
C THR A 596 -12.02 -10.75 -11.29
N SER A 597 -12.31 -9.65 -10.59
CA SER A 597 -12.72 -8.37 -11.18
C SER A 597 -11.50 -7.51 -11.51
N THR A 598 -11.58 -6.81 -12.64
CA THR A 598 -10.57 -5.87 -13.16
C THR A 598 -10.91 -4.41 -12.84
N ASN A 599 -12.01 -4.11 -12.13
CA ASN A 599 -12.41 -2.73 -11.83
C ASN A 599 -12.59 -2.56 -10.33
N LEU A 600 -11.46 -2.67 -9.62
CA LEU A 600 -11.42 -2.46 -8.17
C LEU A 600 -10.86 -1.07 -7.90
N ASN A 601 -11.68 -0.20 -7.30
CA ASN A 601 -11.27 1.15 -6.94
C ASN A 601 -11.49 1.42 -5.46
N TYR A 602 -10.61 0.83 -4.64
CA TYR A 602 -10.65 0.96 -3.19
C TYR A 602 -9.45 1.72 -2.65
N GLN A 603 -9.63 2.37 -1.50
CA GLN A 603 -8.56 3.08 -0.80
C GLN A 603 -7.56 2.09 -0.19
N ARG A 604 -8.08 0.96 0.32
CA ARG A 604 -7.32 -0.10 0.99
C ARG A 604 -7.79 -1.46 0.54
N TYR A 605 -6.84 -2.39 0.52
CA TYR A 605 -7.03 -3.80 0.23
C TYR A 605 -6.51 -4.61 1.41
N THR A 606 -7.20 -5.69 1.77
CA THR A 606 -6.74 -6.59 2.83
C THR A 606 -7.34 -7.99 2.66
N LEU A 607 -6.80 -8.93 3.42
CA LEU A 607 -7.31 -10.29 3.53
C LEU A 607 -8.56 -10.30 4.42
N GLY A 608 -9.54 -11.12 4.08
CA GLY A 608 -10.72 -11.32 4.91
C GLY A 608 -11.33 -12.70 4.78
N LEU A 609 -12.39 -12.94 5.55
CA LEU A 609 -13.19 -14.15 5.46
C LEU A 609 -14.59 -13.80 4.96
N GLY A 610 -14.97 -14.40 3.83
CA GLY A 610 -16.28 -14.27 3.20
C GLY A 610 -16.99 -15.62 3.21
N TYR A 611 -18.06 -15.72 3.99
CA TYR A 611 -18.98 -16.87 3.94
C TYR A 611 -20.32 -16.38 3.45
N GLN A 612 -20.87 -17.01 2.41
CA GLN A 612 -22.29 -16.88 2.13
C GLN A 612 -23.02 -17.60 3.28
N PRO A 613 -23.70 -16.88 4.19
CA PRO A 613 -24.43 -17.58 5.24
C PRO A 613 -25.55 -18.38 4.58
N ILE A 614 -25.78 -19.59 5.08
CA ILE A 614 -26.96 -20.36 4.66
C ILE A 614 -28.18 -19.54 5.09
N GLN A 615 -29.02 -19.14 4.14
CA GLN A 615 -30.21 -18.34 4.43
C GLN A 615 -31.36 -19.29 4.74
N GLU A 616 -31.90 -19.16 5.95
CA GLU A 616 -33.06 -19.92 6.41
C GLU A 616 -34.19 -18.96 6.78
N GLU A 617 -35.32 -19.09 6.11
CA GLU A 617 -36.51 -18.29 6.43
C GLU A 617 -37.30 -18.95 7.56
N LEU A 618 -37.43 -18.23 8.68
CA LEU A 618 -38.29 -18.63 9.79
C LEU A 618 -39.53 -17.74 9.82
N ALA A 619 -40.69 -18.32 10.08
CA ALA A 619 -41.93 -17.58 10.13
C ALA A 619 -42.68 -17.86 11.42
N ILE A 620 -43.05 -16.78 12.14
CA ILE A 620 -43.81 -16.84 13.40
C ILE A 620 -45.14 -16.09 13.24
N CYS A 621 -46.14 -16.44 14.04
CA CYS A 621 -47.41 -15.71 14.09
C CYS A 621 -47.27 -14.43 14.92
N VAL A 622 -48.16 -13.45 14.69
CA VAL A 622 -48.21 -12.22 15.49
C VAL A 622 -48.42 -12.57 16.97
N GLY A 623 -47.50 -12.15 17.84
CA GLY A 623 -47.57 -12.39 19.29
C GLY A 623 -46.75 -13.60 19.78
N ASP A 624 -46.28 -14.47 18.88
CA ASP A 624 -45.37 -15.56 19.21
C ASP A 624 -43.91 -15.09 19.31
N SER A 625 -43.05 -15.97 19.81
CA SER A 625 -41.60 -15.79 19.73
C SER A 625 -40.91 -17.10 19.36
N ILE A 626 -39.80 -17.00 18.63
CA ILE A 626 -38.94 -18.14 18.29
C ILE A 626 -37.56 -17.95 18.92
N MET A 627 -36.96 -19.03 19.39
CA MET A 627 -35.61 -19.02 19.95
C MET A 627 -34.59 -19.31 18.85
N VAL A 628 -33.67 -18.39 18.62
CA VAL A 628 -32.52 -18.53 17.71
C VAL A 628 -31.26 -18.14 18.50
N GLY A 629 -30.24 -19.00 18.53
CA GLY A 629 -28.99 -18.71 19.26
C GLY A 629 -29.16 -18.48 20.77
N GLY A 630 -30.22 -19.04 21.38
CA GLY A 630 -30.56 -18.82 22.79
C GLY A 630 -31.27 -17.49 23.10
N ILE A 631 -31.61 -16.69 22.09
CA ILE A 631 -32.36 -15.43 22.23
C ILE A 631 -33.75 -15.61 21.60
N TYR A 632 -34.79 -15.07 22.26
CA TYR A 632 -36.15 -15.07 21.75
C TYR A 632 -36.45 -13.84 20.88
N TYR A 633 -36.97 -14.06 19.69
CA TYR A 633 -37.34 -13.03 18.72
C TYR A 633 -38.84 -13.06 18.45
N SER A 634 -39.49 -11.89 18.51
CA SER A 634 -40.94 -11.73 18.33
C SER A 634 -41.35 -10.72 17.24
N ASN A 635 -40.38 -10.10 16.56
CA ASN A 635 -40.59 -9.10 15.52
C ASN A 635 -39.68 -9.38 14.30
N PRO A 636 -40.09 -9.04 13.07
CA PRO A 636 -39.27 -9.23 11.87
C PRO A 636 -37.88 -8.62 11.99
N GLN A 637 -36.85 -9.45 11.85
CA GLN A 637 -35.44 -9.06 11.87
C GLN A 637 -34.57 -10.20 11.34
N SER A 638 -33.31 -9.91 11.05
CA SER A 638 -32.29 -10.92 10.76
C SER A 638 -31.48 -11.24 12.02
N ALA A 639 -31.16 -12.52 12.21
CA ALA A 639 -30.26 -13.01 13.26
C ALA A 639 -29.17 -13.91 12.64
N LEU A 640 -27.94 -13.80 13.14
CA LEU A 640 -26.80 -14.61 12.72
C LEU A 640 -26.42 -15.58 13.83
N GLU A 641 -26.22 -16.85 13.47
CA GLU A 641 -25.71 -17.88 14.38
C GLU A 641 -24.50 -18.59 13.76
N THR A 642 -23.51 -18.93 14.60
CA THR A 642 -22.31 -19.66 14.19
C THR A 642 -22.34 -21.06 14.79
N TYR A 643 -22.27 -22.08 13.93
CA TYR A 643 -22.23 -23.48 14.32
C TYR A 643 -20.84 -24.07 14.05
N THR A 644 -20.15 -24.47 15.11
CA THR A 644 -18.83 -25.12 15.02
C THR A 644 -19.00 -26.64 14.93
N ASP A 645 -18.43 -27.26 13.90
CA ASP A 645 -18.40 -28.73 13.79
C ASP A 645 -17.31 -29.36 14.68
N ILE A 646 -17.29 -30.70 14.77
CA ILE A 646 -16.32 -31.44 15.60
C ILE A 646 -14.87 -31.29 15.13
N ASN A 647 -14.64 -30.75 13.93
CA ASN A 647 -13.33 -30.50 13.35
C ASN A 647 -12.93 -29.01 13.44
N GLY A 648 -13.77 -28.15 14.05
CA GLY A 648 -13.50 -26.72 14.18
C GLY A 648 -13.78 -25.90 12.92
N ASN A 649 -14.51 -26.44 11.94
CA ASN A 649 -15.01 -25.63 10.82
C ASN A 649 -16.33 -24.98 11.22
N ASP A 650 -16.41 -23.67 11.09
CA ASP A 650 -17.61 -22.90 11.42
C ASP A 650 -18.52 -22.78 10.19
N SER A 651 -19.83 -22.93 10.40
CA SER A 651 -20.88 -22.58 9.44
C SER A 651 -21.69 -21.42 10.00
N ILE A 652 -21.95 -20.40 9.18
CA ILE A 652 -22.78 -19.26 9.58
C ILE A 652 -24.14 -19.41 8.91
N VAL A 653 -25.20 -19.36 9.71
CA VAL A 653 -26.59 -19.39 9.23
C VAL A 653 -27.22 -18.03 9.50
N MET A 654 -27.84 -17.44 8.50
CA MET A 654 -28.63 -16.22 8.64
C MET A 654 -30.11 -16.60 8.67
N TYR A 655 -30.74 -16.34 9.80
CA TYR A 655 -32.17 -16.51 9.97
C TYR A 655 -32.89 -15.21 9.63
N GLU A 656 -33.77 -15.25 8.63
CA GLU A 656 -34.67 -14.14 8.32
C GLU A 656 -36.04 -14.42 8.92
N LEU A 657 -36.42 -13.65 9.95
CA LEU A 657 -37.69 -13.82 10.64
C LEU A 657 -38.79 -13.01 9.95
N LYS A 658 -39.80 -13.71 9.43
CA LYS A 658 -41.02 -13.10 8.85
C LYS A 658 -42.20 -13.25 9.80
N LEU A 659 -43.03 -12.21 9.91
CA LEU A 659 -44.27 -12.25 10.69
C LEU A 659 -45.43 -12.67 9.79
N ARG A 660 -46.16 -13.72 10.18
CA ARG A 660 -47.38 -14.15 9.51
C ARG A 660 -48.58 -13.48 10.17
N PRO A 661 -49.40 -12.70 9.43
CA PRO A 661 -50.60 -12.09 9.99
C PRO A 661 -51.67 -13.15 10.29
N HIS A 662 -52.55 -12.88 11.26
CA HIS A 662 -53.79 -13.65 11.42
C HIS A 662 -54.71 -13.37 10.24
N PHE A 663 -55.37 -14.42 9.73
CA PHE A 663 -56.42 -14.26 8.74
C PHE A 663 -57.76 -14.10 9.44
N PHE A 664 -58.46 -13.03 9.10
CA PHE A 664 -59.81 -12.73 9.57
C PHE A 664 -60.76 -12.80 8.37
N SER A 665 -61.82 -13.60 8.48
CA SER A 665 -62.82 -13.74 7.43
C SER A 665 -64.22 -13.64 8.03
N THR A 666 -65.06 -12.80 7.43
CA THR A 666 -66.46 -12.64 7.83
C THR A 666 -67.36 -13.31 6.78
N LYS A 667 -68.26 -14.17 7.24
CA LYS A 667 -69.29 -14.82 6.43
C LYS A 667 -70.67 -14.40 6.92
N PHE A 668 -71.56 -14.06 5.99
CA PHE A 668 -72.96 -13.78 6.26
C PHE A 668 -73.79 -14.96 5.79
N ASP A 669 -74.71 -15.45 6.62
CA ASP A 669 -75.64 -16.52 6.27
C ASP A 669 -76.99 -16.27 6.94
N THR A 670 -78.05 -16.77 6.31
CA THR A 670 -79.42 -16.69 6.82
C THR A 670 -79.93 -18.11 7.04
N ILE A 671 -80.54 -18.37 8.21
CA ILE A 671 -81.15 -19.68 8.52
C ILE A 671 -82.66 -19.57 8.74
N CYS A 672 -83.39 -20.60 8.30
CA CYS A 672 -84.84 -20.71 8.44
C CYS A 672 -85.24 -21.52 9.69
N ASN A 673 -86.54 -21.60 9.98
CA ASN A 673 -87.06 -22.34 11.14
C ASN A 673 -86.59 -23.81 11.15
N ASN A 674 -86.03 -24.24 12.28
CA ASN A 674 -85.48 -25.57 12.54
C ASN A 674 -84.26 -25.95 11.67
N GLU A 675 -83.70 -25.00 10.92
CA GLU A 675 -82.40 -25.22 10.28
C GLU A 675 -81.28 -25.10 11.31
N VAL A 676 -80.31 -26.00 11.19
CA VAL A 676 -79.14 -26.06 12.07
C VAL A 676 -77.95 -25.49 11.32
N TYR A 677 -77.45 -24.34 11.77
CA TYR A 677 -76.20 -23.77 11.29
C TYR A 677 -75.01 -24.31 12.07
N GLN A 678 -74.00 -24.84 11.38
CA GLN A 678 -72.76 -25.31 12.01
C GLN A 678 -71.69 -24.23 11.95
N VAL A 679 -71.19 -23.81 13.13
CA VAL A 679 -69.99 -22.98 13.26
C VAL A 679 -68.95 -23.79 14.01
N GLY A 680 -67.95 -24.29 13.28
CA GLY A 680 -67.00 -25.28 13.78
C GLY A 680 -67.69 -26.59 14.17
N ASN A 681 -67.46 -27.04 15.40
CA ASN A 681 -68.11 -28.22 15.98
C ASN A 681 -69.42 -27.89 16.72
N ASN A 682 -69.82 -26.63 16.75
CA ASN A 682 -71.00 -26.18 17.47
C ASN A 682 -72.18 -26.00 16.51
N SER A 683 -73.34 -26.50 16.92
CA SER A 683 -74.58 -26.45 16.17
C SER A 683 -75.52 -25.42 16.79
N TYR A 684 -75.96 -24.45 16.00
CA TYR A 684 -76.89 -23.41 16.41
C TYR A 684 -78.19 -23.57 15.63
N MET A 685 -79.33 -23.53 16.32
CA MET A 685 -80.66 -23.68 15.73
C MET A 685 -81.54 -22.55 16.23
N ASN A 686 -82.27 -21.89 15.33
CA ASN A 686 -83.18 -20.77 15.65
C ASN A 686 -82.52 -19.66 16.49
N MET A 687 -81.27 -19.29 16.16
CA MET A 687 -80.51 -18.29 16.92
C MET A 687 -79.77 -17.36 15.96
N GLU A 688 -80.06 -16.06 16.06
CA GLU A 688 -79.31 -14.99 15.39
C GLU A 688 -78.11 -14.53 16.24
N GLY A 689 -77.07 -14.03 15.58
CA GLY A 689 -75.89 -13.51 16.27
C GLY A 689 -74.61 -13.58 15.46
N ILE A 690 -73.53 -13.08 16.05
CA ILE A 690 -72.18 -13.21 15.51
C ILE A 690 -71.51 -14.36 16.28
N PHE A 691 -71.12 -15.40 15.56
CA PHE A 691 -70.44 -16.56 16.10
C PHE A 691 -69.02 -16.63 15.57
N THR A 692 -68.05 -16.85 16.44
CA THR A 692 -66.64 -16.99 16.08
C THR A 692 -66.21 -18.45 16.15
N ASP A 693 -65.46 -18.88 15.13
CA ASP A 693 -64.70 -20.12 15.17
C ASP A 693 -63.22 -19.83 14.89
N THR A 694 -62.36 -20.55 15.60
CA THR A 694 -60.91 -20.49 15.39
C THR A 694 -60.48 -21.73 14.63
N LEU A 695 -60.11 -21.55 13.37
CA LEU A 695 -59.59 -22.63 12.53
C LEU A 695 -58.07 -22.53 12.47
N GLN A 696 -57.38 -23.64 12.72
CA GLN A 696 -55.95 -23.71 12.51
C GLN A 696 -55.68 -23.68 11.00
N SER A 697 -55.05 -22.61 10.49
CA SER A 697 -54.70 -22.55 9.07
C SER A 697 -53.69 -23.66 8.72
N ILE A 698 -53.63 -24.05 7.44
CA ILE A 698 -52.61 -25.01 6.93
C ILE A 698 -51.16 -24.53 7.19
N PHE A 699 -50.98 -23.27 7.59
CA PHE A 699 -49.71 -22.62 7.89
C PHE A 699 -49.46 -22.38 9.39
N GLY A 700 -50.31 -22.92 10.27
CA GLY A 700 -50.08 -23.00 11.72
C GLY A 700 -50.47 -21.78 12.55
N CYS A 701 -50.80 -20.63 11.93
CA CYS A 701 -51.41 -19.51 12.64
C CYS A 701 -52.93 -19.68 12.71
N ASP A 702 -53.53 -19.37 13.86
CA ASP A 702 -54.97 -19.42 14.04
C ASP A 702 -55.65 -18.36 13.15
N SER A 703 -56.65 -18.79 12.40
CA SER A 703 -57.56 -17.94 11.63
C SER A 703 -58.87 -17.80 12.39
N ILE A 704 -59.43 -16.59 12.44
CA ILE A 704 -60.75 -16.34 13.03
C ILE A 704 -61.75 -16.21 11.89
N VAL A 705 -62.79 -17.06 11.92
CA VAL A 705 -63.95 -16.92 11.05
C VAL A 705 -65.10 -16.38 11.89
N GLU A 706 -65.65 -15.22 11.51
CA GLU A 706 -66.88 -14.69 12.05
C GLU A 706 -68.05 -15.06 11.14
N SER A 707 -69.01 -15.82 11.66
CA SER A 707 -70.28 -16.12 11.02
C SER A 707 -71.36 -15.22 11.59
N HIS A 708 -71.83 -14.27 10.78
CA HIS A 708 -72.98 -13.42 11.08
C HIS A 708 -74.24 -14.13 10.60
N ILE A 709 -75.03 -14.61 11.55
CA ILE A 709 -76.25 -15.36 11.28
C ILE A 709 -77.46 -14.47 11.53
N VAL A 710 -78.27 -14.31 10.50
CA VAL A 710 -79.60 -13.73 10.58
C VAL A 710 -80.60 -14.89 10.63
N TRP A 711 -81.52 -14.85 11.60
CA TRP A 711 -82.57 -15.86 11.72
C TRP A 711 -83.89 -15.27 11.22
N ASN A 712 -84.39 -15.81 10.11
CA ASN A 712 -85.69 -15.42 9.55
C ASN A 712 -86.75 -16.41 10.05
N ALA A 713 -87.39 -16.07 11.18
CA ALA A 713 -88.48 -16.85 11.73
C ALA A 713 -89.77 -16.61 10.94
N ILE A 714 -90.24 -17.63 10.23
CA ILE A 714 -91.56 -17.63 9.57
C ILE A 714 -92.52 -18.41 10.47
N GLU A 715 -93.47 -17.74 11.13
CA GLU A 715 -94.54 -18.39 11.91
C GLU A 715 -95.87 -18.27 11.14
N ILE A 716 -96.42 -19.39 10.66
CA ILE A 716 -97.66 -19.41 9.87
C ILE A 716 -98.78 -20.15 10.59
N GLU A 717 -99.90 -19.45 10.81
CA GLU A 717 -101.20 -20.06 11.08
C GLU A 717 -102.23 -19.51 10.08
N ALA A 718 -102.71 -20.34 9.14
CA ALA A 718 -103.82 -19.96 8.28
C ALA A 718 -105.12 -19.93 9.10
N PHE A 719 -105.65 -18.72 9.35
CA PHE A 719 -106.89 -18.55 10.11
C PHE A 719 -108.11 -18.44 9.17
N GLN A 720 -109.15 -19.22 9.41
CA GLN A 720 -110.45 -19.01 8.76
C GLN A 720 -111.15 -17.80 9.35
N ASN A 721 -111.36 -16.74 8.57
CA ASN A 721 -112.42 -15.78 8.89
C ASN A 721 -113.73 -16.27 8.28
N GLN A 722 -114.47 -17.08 9.03
CA GLN A 722 -115.90 -17.24 8.77
C GLN A 722 -116.61 -15.94 9.12
N ASN A 723 -117.30 -15.40 8.11
CA ASN A 723 -118.35 -14.36 8.12
C ASN A 723 -117.95 -12.96 7.61
N TYR A 724 -117.92 -12.79 6.27
CA TYR A 724 -118.79 -11.85 5.52
C TYR A 724 -118.65 -12.06 3.98
N MET A 725 -119.63 -12.74 3.37
CA MET A 725 -120.23 -12.58 2.01
C MET A 725 -119.38 -12.42 0.71
N ASP A 726 -118.09 -12.80 0.62
CA ASP A 726 -117.35 -12.87 -0.69
C ASP A 726 -116.46 -14.13 -0.90
N GLY A 727 -116.45 -15.11 0.03
CA GLY A 727 -115.78 -16.40 -0.20
C GLY A 727 -114.24 -16.37 -0.28
N THR A 728 -113.59 -15.34 0.27
CA THR A 728 -112.13 -15.18 0.28
C THR A 728 -111.44 -15.87 1.47
N ILE A 729 -110.38 -16.63 1.21
CA ILE A 729 -109.40 -17.12 2.19
C ILE A 729 -108.25 -16.10 2.24
N ASN A 730 -107.89 -15.62 3.42
CA ASN A 730 -106.80 -14.65 3.61
C ASN A 730 -105.66 -15.27 4.42
N PHE A 731 -104.42 -14.91 4.08
CA PHE A 731 -103.26 -15.08 4.94
C PHE A 731 -103.15 -13.85 5.86
N VAL A 732 -103.03 -14.07 7.17
CA VAL A 732 -102.84 -13.01 8.15
C VAL A 732 -101.63 -13.38 8.98
N HIS A 733 -100.64 -12.49 8.99
CA HIS A 733 -99.46 -12.58 9.83
C HIS A 733 -99.38 -11.31 10.70
N SER A 734 -98.69 -11.39 11.84
CA SER A 734 -98.58 -10.27 12.79
C SER A 734 -97.35 -9.38 12.58
N ASP A 735 -96.41 -9.82 11.74
CA ASP A 735 -95.18 -9.08 11.44
C ASP A 735 -95.38 -8.11 10.25
N THR A 736 -94.33 -7.38 9.91
CA THR A 736 -94.34 -6.36 8.83
C THR A 736 -93.48 -6.77 7.64
N PHE A 737 -93.21 -8.06 7.45
CA PHE A 737 -92.35 -8.54 6.36
C PHE A 737 -93.09 -8.62 5.02
N ASP A 738 -92.38 -8.36 3.93
CA ASP A 738 -92.89 -8.46 2.55
C ASP A 738 -92.76 -9.90 2.04
N TYR A 739 -93.72 -10.76 2.38
CA TYR A 739 -93.79 -12.13 1.88
C TYR A 739 -94.23 -12.18 0.41
N THR A 740 -93.74 -13.18 -0.33
CA THR A 740 -94.39 -13.63 -1.57
C THR A 740 -95.30 -14.82 -1.25
N TYR A 741 -96.39 -14.98 -2.01
CA TYR A 741 -97.43 -15.98 -1.74
C TYR A 741 -97.62 -16.91 -2.93
N GLN A 742 -97.96 -18.16 -2.67
CA GLN A 742 -98.45 -19.12 -3.66
C GLN A 742 -99.51 -20.02 -3.01
N TRP A 743 -100.74 -19.97 -3.51
CA TRP A 743 -101.81 -20.84 -3.02
C TRP A 743 -101.71 -22.23 -3.64
N LEU A 744 -101.97 -23.24 -2.81
CA LEU A 744 -101.80 -24.65 -3.10
C LEU A 744 -103.14 -25.38 -2.95
N ASP A 745 -103.38 -26.35 -3.83
CA ASP A 745 -104.48 -27.30 -3.71
C ASP A 745 -104.03 -28.50 -2.87
N CYS A 746 -104.55 -28.59 -1.64
CA CYS A 746 -104.19 -29.65 -0.70
C CYS A 746 -104.75 -31.02 -1.09
N GLU A 747 -105.85 -31.09 -1.84
CA GLU A 747 -106.41 -32.37 -2.29
C GLU A 747 -105.60 -32.95 -3.44
N ASN A 748 -104.90 -32.10 -4.19
CA ASN A 748 -103.97 -32.49 -5.27
C ASN A 748 -102.50 -32.49 -4.82
N SER A 749 -102.20 -33.04 -3.64
CA SER A 749 -100.82 -33.19 -3.15
C SER A 749 -100.03 -31.87 -3.07
N LEU A 750 -100.68 -30.77 -2.67
CA LEU A 750 -100.09 -29.44 -2.53
C LEU A 750 -99.56 -28.85 -3.85
N THR A 751 -100.20 -29.15 -4.98
CA THR A 751 -99.83 -28.53 -6.26
C THR A 751 -100.20 -27.04 -6.31
N ASP A 752 -99.32 -26.23 -6.91
CA ASP A 752 -99.53 -24.80 -7.13
C ASP A 752 -100.79 -24.51 -7.95
N ILE A 753 -101.60 -23.57 -7.45
CA ILE A 753 -102.71 -22.99 -8.20
C ILE A 753 -102.14 -21.83 -9.02
N GLN A 754 -102.02 -22.03 -10.33
CA GLN A 754 -101.33 -21.09 -11.21
C GLN A 754 -101.94 -19.67 -11.13
N GLY A 755 -101.11 -18.68 -10.79
CA GLY A 755 -101.48 -17.26 -10.72
C GLY A 755 -102.12 -16.82 -9.40
N ALA A 756 -102.34 -17.73 -8.45
CA ALA A 756 -102.83 -17.41 -7.12
C ALA A 756 -101.67 -17.00 -6.20
N THR A 757 -101.15 -15.78 -6.39
CA THR A 757 -99.95 -15.29 -5.69
C THR A 757 -100.20 -14.07 -4.79
N ASN A 758 -101.46 -13.77 -4.49
CA ASN A 758 -101.82 -12.70 -3.57
C ASN A 758 -101.86 -13.22 -2.13
N SER A 759 -101.80 -12.32 -1.14
CA SER A 759 -102.04 -12.63 0.28
C SER A 759 -103.46 -13.13 0.58
N TYR A 760 -104.31 -13.23 -0.44
CA TYR A 760 -105.65 -13.79 -0.38
C TYR A 760 -105.95 -14.64 -1.62
N PHE A 761 -106.92 -15.55 -1.50
CA PHE A 761 -107.41 -16.40 -2.57
C PHE A 761 -108.91 -16.63 -2.45
N ILE A 762 -109.63 -16.57 -3.58
CA ILE A 762 -111.07 -16.85 -3.64
C ILE A 762 -111.25 -18.15 -4.43
N PRO A 763 -111.59 -19.27 -3.78
CA PRO A 763 -111.81 -20.50 -4.49
C PRO A 763 -113.14 -20.52 -5.26
N ASP A 764 -113.09 -20.93 -6.52
CA ASP A 764 -114.27 -21.08 -7.37
C ASP A 764 -115.14 -22.30 -6.97
N THR A 765 -114.54 -23.28 -6.30
CA THR A 765 -115.19 -24.51 -5.83
C THR A 765 -114.87 -24.77 -4.36
N SER A 766 -115.74 -25.53 -3.66
CA SER A 766 -115.37 -26.12 -2.37
C SER A 766 -114.16 -27.04 -2.55
N GLY A 767 -113.21 -27.01 -1.62
CA GLY A 767 -111.94 -27.74 -1.68
C GLY A 767 -111.07 -27.43 -0.47
N VAL A 768 -109.88 -28.03 -0.38
CA VAL A 768 -108.93 -27.77 0.71
C VAL A 768 -107.72 -27.04 0.17
N TYR A 769 -107.37 -25.90 0.77
CA TYR A 769 -106.34 -24.99 0.26
C TYR A 769 -105.33 -24.64 1.34
N ALA A 770 -104.07 -24.47 0.96
CA ALA A 770 -103.01 -23.93 1.81
C ALA A 770 -102.31 -22.77 1.08
N VAL A 771 -101.56 -21.95 1.81
CA VAL A 771 -100.69 -20.94 1.22
C VAL A 771 -99.25 -21.22 1.61
N SER A 772 -98.38 -21.31 0.61
CA SER A 772 -96.93 -21.26 0.80
C SER A 772 -96.49 -19.81 0.73
N VAL A 773 -95.65 -19.39 1.68
CA VAL A 773 -95.05 -18.06 1.69
C VAL A 773 -93.54 -18.17 1.66
N GLU A 774 -92.90 -17.19 1.02
CA GLU A 774 -91.45 -17.06 0.98
C GLU A 774 -91.02 -15.71 1.54
N LEU A 775 -89.98 -15.73 2.39
CA LEU A 775 -89.25 -14.55 2.83
C LEU A 775 -87.76 -14.80 2.69
N GLU A 776 -87.11 -14.05 1.81
CA GLU A 776 -85.65 -14.08 1.60
C GLU A 776 -85.06 -15.51 1.43
N GLY A 777 -85.76 -16.38 0.69
CA GLY A 777 -85.34 -17.76 0.41
C GLY A 777 -85.77 -18.81 1.44
N CYS A 778 -86.38 -18.41 2.56
CA CYS A 778 -87.04 -19.31 3.49
C CYS A 778 -88.50 -19.52 3.09
N TYR A 779 -88.95 -20.77 3.04
CA TYR A 779 -90.33 -21.15 2.71
C TYR A 779 -91.00 -21.79 3.91
N ASP A 780 -92.25 -21.45 4.15
CA ASP A 780 -93.11 -22.22 5.03
C ASP A 780 -94.52 -22.29 4.43
N THR A 781 -95.23 -23.39 4.73
CA THR A 781 -96.53 -23.68 4.16
C THR A 781 -97.55 -23.80 5.26
N SER A 782 -98.62 -23.03 5.17
CA SER A 782 -99.70 -23.09 6.13
C SER A 782 -100.32 -24.48 6.21
N ALA A 783 -100.97 -24.78 7.34
CA ALA A 783 -101.87 -25.91 7.39
C ALA A 783 -102.96 -25.82 6.30
N CYS A 784 -103.42 -26.97 5.83
CA CYS A 784 -104.49 -27.09 4.86
C CYS A 784 -105.84 -26.71 5.48
N VAL A 785 -106.53 -25.77 4.84
CA VAL A 785 -107.78 -25.19 5.31
C VAL A 785 -108.93 -25.60 4.40
N VAL A 786 -109.99 -26.18 4.98
CA VAL A 786 -111.17 -26.65 4.22
C VAL A 786 -112.09 -25.49 3.89
N TYR A 787 -112.32 -25.23 2.60
CA TYR A 787 -113.31 -24.27 2.12
C TYR A 787 -114.55 -24.99 1.60
N THR A 788 -115.71 -24.70 2.17
CA THR A 788 -117.02 -25.19 1.73
C THR A 788 -117.91 -24.03 1.33
N ARG A 789 -118.31 -23.97 0.05
CA ARG A 789 -119.28 -22.99 -0.46
C ARG A 789 -120.70 -23.47 -0.14
N ASP A 790 -121.27 -22.98 0.97
CA ASP A 790 -122.63 -23.31 1.40
C ASP A 790 -123.69 -22.31 0.92
N TYR A 791 -124.74 -22.84 0.27
CA TYR A 791 -125.99 -22.13 -0.01
C TYR A 791 -126.97 -22.37 1.14
N SER A 792 -127.54 -21.27 1.67
CA SER A 792 -128.70 -21.19 2.59
C SER A 792 -128.44 -21.16 4.12
N GLY A 793 -128.74 -20.01 4.72
CA GLY A 793 -129.64 -19.83 5.88
C GLY A 793 -129.33 -20.41 7.27
N VAL A 794 -129.37 -19.50 8.26
CA VAL A 794 -129.72 -19.63 9.71
C VAL A 794 -128.60 -20.24 10.59
N GLU A 795 -128.10 -19.68 11.72
CA GLU A 795 -128.69 -19.14 12.97
C GLU A 795 -127.71 -18.14 13.64
N GLU A 796 -128.18 -16.99 14.15
CA GLU A 796 -128.50 -16.69 15.56
C GLU A 796 -127.28 -16.58 16.52
N GLN A 797 -126.73 -15.36 16.64
CA GLN A 797 -126.08 -14.90 17.87
C GLN A 797 -126.72 -13.59 18.36
N LYS A 798 -127.12 -13.61 19.63
CA LYS A 798 -127.94 -12.62 20.34
C LYS A 798 -127.38 -11.20 20.31
N TRP A 799 -128.04 -10.33 19.57
CA TRP A 799 -127.94 -8.87 19.72
C TRP A 799 -128.85 -8.40 20.85
N ARG A 800 -128.28 -7.80 21.91
CA ARG A 800 -128.99 -7.36 23.13
C ARG A 800 -129.81 -6.08 22.87
N GLU A 801 -130.98 -6.04 23.48
CA GLU A 801 -132.18 -5.24 23.15
C GLU A 801 -131.99 -3.71 23.24
N ILE A 802 -132.54 -2.99 22.24
CA ILE A 802 -132.84 -1.55 22.31
C ILE A 802 -134.34 -1.44 22.63
N GLU A 803 -134.68 -0.74 23.72
CA GLU A 803 -136.07 -0.53 24.10
C GLU A 803 -136.51 0.90 23.74
N VAL A 804 -137.66 1.02 23.07
CA VAL A 804 -138.20 2.31 22.63
C VAL A 804 -139.55 2.53 23.29
N TYR A 805 -139.66 3.55 24.15
CA TYR A 805 -140.89 3.82 24.87
C TYR A 805 -141.14 5.31 25.15
N PRO A 806 -142.41 5.75 25.20
CA PRO A 806 -143.58 4.98 24.77
C PRO A 806 -143.60 4.80 23.24
N ASN A 807 -144.18 3.70 22.77
CA ASN A 807 -144.37 3.44 21.35
C ASN A 807 -145.66 2.61 21.19
N PRO A 808 -146.79 3.18 20.71
CA PRO A 808 -146.91 4.47 20.01
C PRO A 808 -146.63 5.73 20.87
N ASN A 809 -146.18 6.82 20.24
CA ASN A 809 -145.97 8.14 20.87
C ASN A 809 -146.46 9.30 19.99
N ASN A 810 -146.40 10.53 20.50
CA ASN A 810 -146.82 11.75 19.80
C ASN A 810 -145.63 12.58 19.27
N GLY A 811 -144.48 11.95 19.03
CA GLY A 811 -143.22 12.61 18.66
C GLY A 811 -142.19 12.72 19.79
N HIS A 812 -142.59 12.43 21.04
CA HIS A 812 -141.71 12.38 22.19
C HIS A 812 -141.51 10.93 22.67
N PHE A 813 -140.29 10.41 22.58
CA PHE A 813 -139.97 9.05 23.03
C PHE A 813 -138.51 8.90 23.44
N THR A 814 -138.23 7.83 24.16
CA THR A 814 -136.90 7.48 24.64
C THR A 814 -136.43 6.20 23.98
N CYS A 815 -135.17 6.20 23.54
CA CYS A 815 -134.45 4.99 23.18
C CYS A 815 -133.48 4.65 24.32
N GLU A 816 -133.75 3.57 25.04
CA GLU A 816 -132.87 3.05 26.08
C GLU A 816 -131.99 1.95 25.49
N LEU A 817 -130.69 2.19 25.55
CA LEU A 817 -129.62 1.32 25.08
C LEU A 817 -129.04 0.66 26.33
N LYS A 818 -129.22 -0.66 26.50
CA LYS A 818 -128.81 -1.36 27.73
C LYS A 818 -127.30 -1.28 28.03
N ASN A 819 -126.48 -0.72 27.12
CA ASN A 819 -125.06 -0.38 27.29
C ASN A 819 -124.74 1.00 26.71
N THR A 820 -123.64 1.61 27.17
CA THR A 820 -123.09 2.85 26.62
C THR A 820 -122.27 2.55 25.36
N TYR A 821 -122.54 3.25 24.26
CA TYR A 821 -121.81 3.10 23.00
C TYR A 821 -120.98 4.34 22.68
N ASP A 822 -119.71 4.15 22.30
CA ASP A 822 -118.76 5.24 22.00
C ASP A 822 -119.22 6.12 20.83
N HIS A 823 -119.84 5.53 19.81
CA HIS A 823 -120.54 6.24 18.73
C HIS A 823 -121.69 5.38 18.21
N ALA A 824 -122.87 6.00 18.05
CA ALA A 824 -124.04 5.41 17.44
C ALA A 824 -124.81 6.45 16.62
N ARG A 825 -125.41 6.01 15.52
CA ARG A 825 -126.25 6.80 14.63
C ARG A 825 -127.69 6.35 14.74
N ILE A 826 -128.57 7.26 15.11
CA ILE A 826 -130.02 7.04 15.15
C ILE A 826 -130.64 7.69 13.93
N GLU A 827 -131.37 6.93 13.14
CA GLU A 827 -132.13 7.41 11.99
C GLU A 827 -133.60 7.05 12.15
N ILE A 828 -134.51 7.95 11.78
CA ILE A 828 -135.93 7.64 11.65
C ILE A 828 -136.26 7.77 10.18
N VAL A 829 -136.89 6.75 9.64
CA VAL A 829 -137.14 6.59 8.22
C VAL A 829 -138.65 6.48 8.03
N ASP A 830 -139.22 7.25 7.09
CA ASP A 830 -140.63 7.12 6.74
C ASP A 830 -140.90 5.77 6.02
N MET A 831 -142.17 5.35 5.91
CA MET A 831 -142.51 4.09 5.23
C MET A 831 -142.16 4.06 3.73
N ARG A 832 -141.69 5.18 3.15
CA ARG A 832 -141.17 5.24 1.77
C ARG A 832 -139.65 5.07 1.72
N GLY A 833 -139.00 4.81 2.86
CA GLY A 833 -137.56 4.59 2.96
C GLY A 833 -136.73 5.87 3.06
N ARG A 834 -137.34 7.06 3.21
CA ARG A 834 -136.60 8.32 3.33
C ARG A 834 -136.26 8.60 4.80
N VAL A 835 -135.00 8.87 5.09
CA VAL A 835 -134.55 9.30 6.42
C VAL A 835 -135.13 10.69 6.71
N VAL A 836 -136.03 10.77 7.69
CA VAL A 836 -136.68 12.01 8.13
C VAL A 836 -135.96 12.65 9.33
N VAL A 837 -135.24 11.85 10.11
CA VAL A 837 -134.38 12.33 11.21
C VAL A 837 -133.12 11.49 11.22
N GLN A 838 -131.97 12.11 11.41
CA GLN A 838 -130.69 11.44 11.65
C GLN A 838 -129.95 12.17 12.77
N LYS A 839 -129.41 11.41 13.72
CA LYS A 839 -128.71 11.94 14.89
C LYS A 839 -127.59 10.99 15.31
N ASP A 840 -126.36 11.48 15.28
CA ASP A 840 -125.22 10.79 15.86
C ASP A 840 -125.12 11.12 17.36
N VAL A 841 -124.85 10.10 18.17
CA VAL A 841 -124.72 10.16 19.62
C VAL A 841 -123.51 9.36 20.06
N SER A 842 -122.84 9.81 21.11
CA SER A 842 -121.56 9.24 21.57
C SER A 842 -121.58 9.15 23.08
N ASN A 843 -121.08 8.04 23.63
CA ASN A 843 -121.02 7.77 25.07
C ASN A 843 -122.38 7.89 25.78
N VAL A 844 -123.45 7.41 25.16
CA VAL A 844 -124.81 7.44 25.74
C VAL A 844 -125.40 6.04 25.85
N SER A 845 -126.08 5.79 26.97
CA SER A 845 -126.92 4.61 27.21
C SER A 845 -128.41 4.92 27.06
N THR A 846 -128.81 6.19 26.95
CA THR A 846 -130.22 6.58 26.79
C THR A 846 -130.31 7.86 25.98
N VAL A 847 -131.22 7.90 25.01
CA VAL A 847 -131.44 9.06 24.14
C VAL A 847 -132.90 9.45 24.17
N HIS A 848 -133.17 10.66 24.67
CA HIS A 848 -134.50 11.27 24.61
C HIS A 848 -134.65 12.06 23.31
N LEU A 849 -135.71 11.77 22.56
CA LEU A 849 -136.05 12.41 21.30
C LEU A 849 -137.39 13.12 21.44
N ASN A 850 -137.41 14.37 21.01
CA ASN A 850 -138.60 15.21 20.92
C ASN A 850 -138.62 15.79 19.51
N LEU A 851 -139.50 15.25 18.68
CA LEU A 851 -139.54 15.47 17.25
C LEU A 851 -140.98 15.77 16.82
N VAL A 852 -141.14 16.73 15.92
CA VAL A 852 -142.45 17.03 15.32
C VAL A 852 -142.55 16.25 14.00
N LEU A 853 -143.17 15.08 14.06
CA LEU A 853 -143.43 14.22 12.90
C LEU A 853 -144.94 14.06 12.69
N ASN A 854 -145.36 13.84 11.43
CA ASN A 854 -146.76 13.59 11.12
C ASN A 854 -147.18 12.21 11.66
N PRO A 855 -148.45 12.00 12.09
CA PRO A 855 -148.94 10.70 12.49
C PRO A 855 -148.74 9.64 11.40
N GLY A 856 -148.18 8.49 11.77
CA GLY A 856 -147.81 7.43 10.86
C GLY A 856 -146.84 6.41 11.48
N SER A 857 -146.61 5.31 10.79
CA SER A 857 -145.50 4.40 11.15
C SER A 857 -144.20 4.88 10.52
N TYR A 858 -143.11 4.69 11.25
CA TYR A 858 -141.75 4.98 10.86
C TYR A 858 -140.87 3.79 11.26
N ILE A 859 -139.66 3.74 10.71
CA ILE A 859 -138.62 2.79 11.09
C ILE A 859 -137.48 3.57 11.76
N LEU A 860 -137.23 3.28 13.03
CA LEU A 860 -136.07 3.75 13.77
C LEU A 860 -134.90 2.82 13.50
N LYS A 861 -133.87 3.28 12.79
CA LYS A 861 -132.59 2.58 12.64
C LYS A 861 -131.59 3.08 13.67
N PHE A 862 -130.83 2.16 14.26
CA PHE A 862 -129.77 2.42 15.21
C PHE A 862 -128.51 1.71 14.73
N THR A 863 -127.52 2.47 14.29
CA THR A 863 -126.27 1.96 13.69
C THR A 863 -125.09 2.24 14.61
N THR A 864 -124.29 1.23 14.89
CA THR A 864 -123.01 1.33 15.63
C THR A 864 -121.88 0.73 14.80
N ASN A 865 -120.65 0.81 15.30
CA ASN A 865 -119.50 0.10 14.74
C ASN A 865 -119.67 -1.42 14.70
N LEU A 866 -120.60 -1.99 15.49
CA LEU A 866 -120.92 -3.41 15.45
C LEU A 866 -121.95 -3.75 14.37
N GLY A 867 -122.76 -2.78 13.89
CA GLY A 867 -123.87 -2.99 12.95
C GLY A 867 -125.14 -2.17 13.22
N THR A 868 -126.18 -2.38 12.39
CA THR A 868 -127.44 -1.62 12.39
C THR A 868 -128.63 -2.48 12.84
N ARG A 869 -129.46 -1.95 13.75
CA ARG A 869 -130.75 -2.51 14.16
C ARG A 869 -131.89 -1.59 13.75
N GLU A 870 -133.04 -2.16 13.39
CA GLU A 870 -134.24 -1.40 13.04
C GLU A 870 -135.40 -1.76 13.96
N GLU A 871 -136.15 -0.76 14.41
CA GLU A 871 -137.35 -0.91 15.22
C GLU A 871 -138.50 -0.10 14.64
N ARG A 872 -139.73 -0.62 14.75
CA ARG A 872 -140.90 0.10 14.24
C ARG A 872 -141.32 1.17 15.25
N LEU A 873 -141.40 2.42 14.83
CA LEU A 873 -141.86 3.56 15.64
C LEU A 873 -143.23 4.03 15.13
N ILE A 874 -144.21 4.17 16.01
CA ILE A 874 -145.56 4.61 15.65
C ILE A 874 -145.81 5.99 16.25
N ILE A 875 -146.05 7.00 15.41
CA ILE A 875 -146.48 8.34 15.79
C ILE A 875 -147.99 8.44 15.59
N TYR A 876 -148.76 8.89 16.58
CA TYR A 876 -150.22 9.06 16.46
C TYR A 876 -150.66 10.53 16.51
#